data_AF-A0A9W8N1V2-F1
#
_entry.id   AF-A0A9W8N1V2-F1
#
_cell.length_a   1.000
_cell.length_b   1.000
_cell.length_c   1.000
_cell.angle_alpha   90.00
_cell.angle_beta   90.00
_cell.angle_gamma   90.00
#
_symmetry.space_group_name_H-M   'P 1'
#
loop_
_entity.id
_entity.type
_entity.pdbx_description
1 polymer ?
#
loop_
_entity_poly.entity_id
_entity_poly.type
_entity_poly.pdbx_seq_one_letter_code
_entity_poly.pdbx_strand_id
1 'polypeptide(L)'
;MPEIQTTIVPHSQEPYVTRTYPTEAELDSVIAKAAVAQKSWGAVPLEERIAIGRKFMEEFKKMGDEIPKELSLQMGRPISQGAGEIRGFLERANYMLDIAASSLADTTLESTDKPGFRRFIKRAPLGVILVIAPWNFPYLVSVNSVLPAIIAGNAALLKPSPQTPLTAERFALALTRAGVPEDIIQVIHMSPDLTNYVISKPEVNFVSFTGSVPGGHAVAKIAATAPGFTGVALELGGKDPAYVRADADLDYTAGELVDGAFFNSGQSCCAVERIYVHESVYESFVDKVVAVTKTYRLGDPTLPETNLGPVVSLASAERIRKQISDAVAAGAKSLIPESHFPQARSGTTYVAPTVLVNVDHTMEVMTEETFGPVVGIQKVSSDEEAVKLMNDSIYGLTASIWTNTEKNPASEAVFLRLVDQLETGTVFLNRCDYLDPALAWVGVKNSGRGVSLSKFGYDQLTRPKSPKGKGARGKAKDDRTDLIERADMQNDRLFAYYKAQKIVPDEEWDELVDALRQPLPTTFRVAGSRQTANTLNNTIKNVHVPSLGDVVFEGQKIPPPVQIPWYPDGLAWQFNVPKKVLRKQPEFKKFHSFLVFETEVGNISRQEGVSMLPPLFLEVEPHHKAMDMCAAPGSKTAQILEAIHAHDTITSSSIPSGLLLANDSDNKRTHLLIHQSARLPSPALMVTNLDASNYPTIKIPVARGKEAQLVLVFDRILCDVPCSGDGTIRKNMGIWKSWQPMDGNGLHSLQVRILIRAMKMLRSNGRIVYSTCSLNPVENEAVIAEALIANQDFELADVSSKFPELKRRPGLTTWQPTTDRTCVKTFESYEEFMASSVDDVMKAKMTEGHWPPKDAEKLNLPLSMRVYPHLQDSGGFFVAVLQKKGAKAKSQSDRKREAEENATELPDLKKPRLSEEVVTEEEECAMTIEPMLEVEPGVDEPAAGPAELTLDPIPGSEKPAPPSARPQKKKVLERGEGGFKENPYTFLSPDDPILLSCIERLHINSSFPSANVLVRNPEGEAARVLYLANDIVKTIIQNNNYERIRLTSAGTKVFAKQEAGKGSEAQFRVLGEGLPVILPYVDETTIVEGDMESLKILVETYYPLCDKFPEKFRKAVEERVAGSHIVHFPRGTTEIASLTHDLVLPIWKSNVSLTLMIDKKAKSALSLRLFGADITTAGKEARSEAIKKVEQKEAE
;
A
#
# COMPACT_ATOMS: atom_id res chain seq x y z
N MET A 1 55.85 -9.02 -0.61
CA MET A 1 55.57 -8.53 -1.98
C MET A 1 54.16 -7.96 -1.95
N PRO A 2 53.89 -6.82 -2.63
CA PRO A 2 52.53 -6.29 -2.68
C PRO A 2 51.61 -7.32 -3.37
N GLU A 3 50.40 -7.48 -2.84
CA GLU A 3 49.42 -8.40 -3.40
C GLU A 3 48.98 -7.89 -4.79
N ILE A 4 48.93 -8.77 -5.78
CA ILE A 4 48.60 -8.42 -7.17
C ILE A 4 47.42 -9.25 -7.66
N GLN A 5 46.69 -8.69 -8.60
CA GLN A 5 45.59 -9.33 -9.32
C GLN A 5 45.91 -9.31 -10.80
N THR A 6 45.74 -10.45 -11.48
CA THR A 6 45.86 -10.52 -12.94
C THR A 6 44.54 -10.98 -13.53
N THR A 7 44.00 -10.20 -14.46
CA THR A 7 42.82 -10.57 -15.26
C THR A 7 43.23 -11.54 -16.36
N ILE A 8 42.50 -12.64 -16.50
CA ILE A 8 42.74 -13.66 -17.52
C ILE A 8 41.67 -13.54 -18.61
N VAL A 9 42.08 -13.53 -19.88
CA VAL A 9 41.17 -13.53 -21.03
C VAL A 9 40.42 -14.86 -21.08
N PRO A 10 39.07 -14.90 -21.03
CA PRO A 10 38.36 -16.17 -20.91
C PRO A 10 38.56 -17.13 -22.09
N HIS A 11 38.62 -16.65 -23.34
CA HIS A 11 38.75 -17.54 -24.51
C HIS A 11 40.19 -18.02 -24.78
N SER A 12 41.22 -17.20 -24.50
CA SER A 12 42.62 -17.55 -24.76
C SER A 12 43.38 -18.04 -23.53
N GLN A 13 42.85 -17.80 -22.32
CA GLN A 13 43.48 -18.07 -21.03
C GLN A 13 44.80 -17.28 -20.80
N GLU A 14 45.06 -16.25 -21.59
CA GLU A 14 46.25 -15.40 -21.46
C GLU A 14 46.04 -14.28 -20.43
N PRO A 15 47.10 -13.81 -19.75
CA PRO A 15 47.02 -12.65 -18.87
C PRO A 15 46.80 -11.37 -19.69
N TYR A 16 45.78 -10.58 -19.31
CA TYR A 16 45.43 -9.33 -20.00
C TYR A 16 45.99 -8.09 -19.28
N VAL A 17 45.69 -7.98 -17.99
CA VAL A 17 46.05 -6.79 -17.20
C VAL A 17 46.28 -7.14 -15.73
N THR A 18 47.34 -6.56 -15.15
CA THR A 18 47.71 -6.73 -13.74
C THR A 18 47.53 -5.43 -12.98
N ARG A 19 47.01 -5.53 -11.74
CA ARG A 19 46.87 -4.42 -10.79
C ARG A 19 47.47 -4.81 -9.45
N THR A 20 48.08 -3.85 -8.80
CA THR A 20 48.59 -3.99 -7.44
C THR A 20 47.53 -3.53 -6.47
N TYR A 21 47.25 -4.31 -5.43
CA TYR A 21 46.35 -3.89 -4.36
C TYR A 21 47.03 -2.89 -3.43
N PRO A 22 46.30 -1.88 -2.95
CA PRO A 22 46.82 -0.92 -1.99
C PRO A 22 47.02 -1.57 -0.63
N THR A 23 47.93 -0.99 0.16
CA THR A 23 48.03 -1.25 1.59
C THR A 23 46.85 -0.60 2.34
N GLU A 24 46.58 -1.07 3.56
CA GLU A 24 45.57 -0.44 4.43
C GLU A 24 45.81 1.06 4.67
N ALA A 25 47.07 1.47 4.80
CA ALA A 25 47.44 2.88 4.98
C ALA A 25 47.12 3.74 3.74
N GLU A 26 47.31 3.19 2.54
CA GLU A 26 46.91 3.85 1.29
C GLU A 26 45.38 3.95 1.16
N LEU A 27 44.66 2.89 1.56
CA LEU A 27 43.19 2.91 1.62
C LEU A 27 42.67 3.97 2.59
N ASP A 28 43.26 4.08 3.79
CA ASP A 28 42.88 5.09 4.77
C ASP A 28 43.07 6.51 4.22
N SER A 29 44.18 6.74 3.51
CA SER A 29 44.45 8.02 2.84
C SER A 29 43.40 8.33 1.76
N VAL A 30 43.06 7.34 0.92
CA VAL A 30 42.04 7.45 -0.14
C VAL A 30 40.65 7.77 0.43
N ILE A 31 40.24 7.06 1.47
CA ILE A 31 38.95 7.25 2.14
C ILE A 31 38.87 8.64 2.80
N ALA A 32 39.95 9.05 3.48
CA ALA A 32 40.02 10.36 4.10
C ALA A 32 39.90 11.50 3.08
N LYS A 33 40.60 11.40 1.93
CA LYS A 33 40.48 12.36 0.83
C LYS A 33 39.05 12.43 0.27
N ALA A 34 38.41 11.28 0.04
CA ALA A 34 37.02 11.23 -0.40
C ALA A 34 36.07 11.92 0.59
N ALA A 35 36.24 11.65 1.89
CA ALA A 35 35.42 12.24 2.93
C ALA A 35 35.56 13.78 3.01
N VAL A 36 36.76 14.31 2.80
CA VAL A 36 37.03 15.75 2.72
C VAL A 36 36.44 16.35 1.46
N ALA A 37 36.76 15.79 0.28
CA ALA A 37 36.29 16.29 -1.00
C ALA A 37 34.75 16.30 -1.10
N GLN A 38 34.09 15.28 -0.54
CA GLN A 38 32.63 15.16 -0.50
C GLN A 38 31.95 16.41 0.09
N LYS A 39 32.56 17.06 1.09
CA LYS A 39 31.97 18.26 1.71
C LYS A 39 31.86 19.42 0.72
N SER A 40 32.92 19.63 -0.07
CA SER A 40 32.96 20.64 -1.12
C SER A 40 32.03 20.28 -2.28
N TRP A 41 32.02 19.02 -2.70
CA TRP A 41 31.15 18.56 -3.78
C TRP A 41 29.65 18.62 -3.45
N GLY A 42 29.29 18.26 -2.22
CA GLY A 42 27.91 18.39 -1.72
C GLY A 42 27.41 19.83 -1.63
N ALA A 43 28.31 20.82 -1.66
CA ALA A 43 27.99 22.25 -1.69
C ALA A 43 27.84 22.82 -3.11
N VAL A 44 28.31 22.11 -4.15
CA VAL A 44 28.09 22.48 -5.56
C VAL A 44 26.56 22.50 -5.82
N PRO A 45 26.01 23.48 -6.56
CA PRO A 45 24.59 23.48 -6.92
C PRO A 45 24.19 22.22 -7.70
N LEU A 46 22.95 21.76 -7.51
CA LEU A 46 22.47 20.52 -8.15
C LEU A 46 22.47 20.65 -9.68
N GLU A 47 22.10 21.81 -10.20
CA GLU A 47 22.05 22.12 -11.62
C GLU A 47 23.44 22.01 -12.27
N GLU A 48 24.49 22.45 -11.57
CA GLU A 48 25.87 22.31 -12.03
C GLU A 48 26.32 20.85 -12.04
N ARG A 49 25.97 20.07 -11.01
CA ARG A 49 26.26 18.62 -10.98
C ARG A 49 25.55 17.89 -12.12
N ILE A 50 24.29 18.22 -12.41
CA ILE A 50 23.55 17.65 -13.55
C ILE A 50 24.24 18.00 -14.88
N ALA A 51 24.67 19.25 -15.06
CA ALA A 51 25.39 19.67 -16.26
C ALA A 51 26.71 18.90 -16.45
N ILE A 52 27.45 18.64 -15.37
CA ILE A 52 28.66 17.78 -15.39
C ILE A 52 28.28 16.34 -15.77
N GLY A 53 27.19 15.80 -15.22
CA GLY A 53 26.67 14.48 -15.60
C GLY A 53 26.32 14.36 -17.09
N ARG A 54 25.79 15.43 -17.71
CA ARG A 54 25.55 15.47 -19.16
C ARG A 54 26.86 15.43 -19.95
N LYS A 55 27.88 16.19 -19.54
CA LYS A 55 29.21 16.15 -20.16
C LYS A 55 29.88 14.78 -20.02
N PHE A 56 29.67 14.09 -18.90
CA PHE A 56 30.17 12.74 -18.68
C PHE A 56 29.68 11.75 -19.74
N MET A 57 28.40 11.83 -20.14
CA MET A 57 27.89 10.99 -21.22
C MET A 57 28.60 11.27 -22.55
N GLU A 58 28.91 12.52 -22.85
CA GLU A 58 29.65 12.89 -24.06
C GLU A 58 31.10 12.40 -24.03
N GLU A 59 31.78 12.48 -22.88
CA GLU A 59 33.13 11.91 -22.71
C GLU A 59 33.12 10.38 -22.80
N PHE A 60 32.09 9.73 -22.27
CA PHE A 60 31.94 8.28 -22.35
C PHE A 60 31.74 7.79 -23.79
N LYS A 61 30.90 8.47 -24.58
CA LYS A 61 30.66 8.16 -26.00
C LYS A 61 31.94 8.12 -26.83
N LYS A 62 32.91 8.99 -26.52
CA LYS A 62 34.20 9.07 -27.24
C LYS A 62 35.04 7.79 -27.10
N MET A 63 34.77 6.94 -26.12
CA MET A 63 35.47 5.66 -25.90
C MET A 63 34.71 4.46 -26.49
N GLY A 64 33.66 4.70 -27.29
CA GLY A 64 32.76 3.65 -27.78
C GLY A 64 33.40 2.58 -28.65
N ASP A 65 34.56 2.85 -29.27
CA ASP A 65 35.31 1.87 -30.07
C ASP A 65 36.21 0.96 -29.23
N GLU A 66 36.64 1.43 -28.05
CA GLU A 66 37.55 0.71 -27.15
C GLU A 66 36.77 -0.22 -26.21
N ILE A 67 35.63 0.27 -25.69
CA ILE A 67 34.81 -0.43 -24.70
C ILE A 67 34.41 -1.85 -25.13
N PRO A 68 33.82 -2.10 -26.32
CA PRO A 68 33.44 -3.45 -26.76
C PRO A 68 34.63 -4.41 -26.83
N LYS A 69 35.80 -3.93 -27.26
CA LYS A 69 37.02 -4.74 -27.37
C LYS A 69 37.53 -5.13 -25.98
N GLU A 70 37.61 -4.15 -25.08
CA GLU A 70 38.01 -4.40 -23.69
C GLU A 70 37.07 -5.35 -22.96
N LEU A 71 35.75 -5.26 -23.19
CA LEU A 71 34.78 -6.20 -22.60
C LEU A 71 34.93 -7.61 -23.18
N SER A 72 35.12 -7.73 -24.49
CA SER A 72 35.32 -9.04 -25.14
C SER A 72 36.55 -9.77 -24.59
N LEU A 73 37.65 -9.03 -24.40
CA LEU A 73 38.89 -9.56 -23.84
C LEU A 73 38.78 -9.84 -22.33
N GLN A 74 38.16 -8.95 -21.56
CA GLN A 74 38.08 -9.11 -20.10
C GLN A 74 37.08 -10.17 -19.67
N MET A 75 35.92 -10.32 -20.31
CA MET A 75 34.84 -11.17 -19.78
C MET A 75 34.16 -12.07 -20.81
N GLY A 76 34.61 -12.04 -22.07
CA GLY A 76 34.20 -13.02 -23.07
C GLY A 76 32.89 -12.71 -23.79
N ARG A 77 32.27 -11.55 -23.56
CA ARG A 77 31.09 -11.13 -24.32
C ARG A 77 31.45 -10.90 -25.78
N PRO A 78 30.67 -11.41 -26.75
CA PRO A 78 30.89 -11.12 -28.16
C PRO A 78 30.90 -9.62 -28.46
N ILE A 79 31.86 -9.17 -29.29
CA ILE A 79 32.02 -7.77 -29.68
C ILE A 79 30.77 -7.20 -30.36
N SER A 80 30.03 -8.07 -31.06
CA SER A 80 28.74 -7.79 -31.69
C SER A 80 27.69 -7.28 -30.70
N GLN A 81 27.78 -7.67 -29.43
CA GLN A 81 26.87 -7.27 -28.35
C GLN A 81 27.31 -5.97 -27.64
N GLY A 82 28.54 -5.49 -27.86
CA GLY A 82 29.11 -4.36 -27.13
C GLY A 82 28.39 -3.03 -27.35
N ALA A 83 27.82 -2.82 -28.53
CA ALA A 83 27.01 -1.62 -28.81
C ALA A 83 25.76 -1.53 -27.91
N GLY A 84 25.21 -2.68 -27.50
CA GLY A 84 24.08 -2.76 -26.57
C GLY A 84 24.42 -2.21 -25.18
N GLU A 85 25.60 -2.55 -24.64
CA GLU A 85 26.10 -2.04 -23.34
C GLU A 85 26.17 -0.52 -23.35
N ILE A 86 26.72 0.09 -24.41
CA ILE A 86 26.87 1.54 -24.52
C ILE A 86 25.50 2.22 -24.62
N ARG A 87 24.59 1.71 -25.46
CA ARG A 87 23.25 2.28 -25.61
C ARG A 87 22.48 2.25 -24.28
N GLY A 88 22.45 1.09 -23.61
CA GLY A 88 21.77 0.95 -22.33
C GLY A 88 22.40 1.82 -21.24
N PHE A 89 23.73 1.99 -21.26
CA PHE A 89 24.42 2.86 -20.30
C PHE A 89 23.98 4.32 -20.45
N LEU A 90 23.96 4.80 -21.69
CA LEU A 90 23.57 6.18 -21.99
C LEU A 90 22.10 6.43 -21.71
N GLU A 91 21.24 5.46 -22.01
CA GLU A 91 19.81 5.51 -21.68
C GLU A 91 19.59 5.69 -20.18
N ARG A 92 20.20 4.83 -19.36
CA ARG A 92 20.08 4.90 -17.89
C ARG A 92 20.67 6.18 -17.33
N ALA A 93 21.85 6.58 -17.80
CA ALA A 93 22.48 7.83 -17.38
C ALA A 93 21.61 9.05 -17.71
N ASN A 94 21.08 9.11 -18.94
CA ASN A 94 20.27 10.22 -19.42
C ASN A 94 19.00 10.38 -18.59
N TYR A 95 18.27 9.27 -18.38
CA TYR A 95 17.03 9.28 -17.61
C TYR A 95 17.26 9.70 -16.15
N MET A 96 18.26 9.13 -15.48
CA MET A 96 18.56 9.47 -14.08
C MET A 96 18.88 10.96 -13.92
N LEU A 97 19.60 11.55 -14.87
CA LEU A 97 19.87 12.99 -14.90
C LEU A 97 18.60 13.82 -15.14
N ASP A 98 17.68 13.37 -16.00
CA ASP A 98 16.41 14.08 -16.29
C ASP A 98 15.53 14.21 -15.04
N ILE A 99 15.48 13.17 -14.21
CA ILE A 99 14.63 13.15 -13.02
C ILE A 99 15.31 13.72 -11.76
N ALA A 100 16.62 13.97 -11.79
CA ALA A 100 17.44 14.32 -10.63
C ALA A 100 16.90 15.55 -9.86
N ALA A 101 16.55 16.62 -10.57
CA ALA A 101 16.04 17.86 -9.97
C ALA A 101 14.75 17.63 -9.17
N SER A 102 13.81 16.90 -9.75
CA SER A 102 12.54 16.58 -9.09
C SER A 102 12.70 15.56 -7.94
N SER A 103 13.60 14.59 -8.11
CA SER A 103 13.81 13.50 -7.14
C SER A 103 14.57 13.96 -5.89
N LEU A 104 15.47 14.94 -6.02
CA LEU A 104 16.27 15.50 -4.93
C LEU A 104 15.68 16.78 -4.32
N ALA A 105 14.54 17.24 -4.81
CA ALA A 105 13.86 18.42 -4.28
C ALA A 105 13.44 18.23 -2.82
N ASP A 106 13.38 19.34 -2.08
CA ASP A 106 12.85 19.35 -0.73
C ASP A 106 11.37 18.90 -0.75
N THR A 107 11.03 17.90 0.07
CA THR A 107 9.62 17.52 0.25
C THR A 107 8.95 18.54 1.15
N THR A 108 8.02 19.31 0.59
CA THR A 108 7.32 20.36 1.33
C THR A 108 6.32 19.75 2.31
N LEU A 109 6.24 20.34 3.51
CA LEU A 109 5.21 20.02 4.51
C LEU A 109 4.35 21.23 4.82
N GLU A 110 4.35 22.20 3.90
CA GLU A 110 3.70 23.51 4.03
C GLU A 110 2.23 23.37 4.40
N SER A 111 1.54 22.36 3.86
CA SER A 111 0.13 22.04 4.17
C SER A 111 -0.13 21.65 5.63
N THR A 112 0.91 21.39 6.43
CA THR A 112 0.79 21.00 7.85
C THR A 112 1.61 21.88 8.79
N ASP A 113 2.32 22.90 8.28
CA ASP A 113 3.21 23.76 9.07
C ASP A 113 2.45 24.57 10.12
N LYS A 114 3.07 24.72 11.29
CA LYS A 114 2.53 25.61 12.32
C LYS A 114 3.00 27.04 12.03
N PRO A 115 2.19 28.06 12.36
CA PRO A 115 2.57 29.45 12.15
C PRO A 115 3.95 29.80 12.73
N GLY A 116 4.81 30.41 11.92
CA GLY A 116 6.18 30.79 12.31
C GLY A 116 7.19 29.63 12.38
N PHE A 117 6.78 28.42 12.04
CA PHE A 117 7.66 27.26 11.87
C PHE A 117 7.67 26.85 10.40
N ARG A 118 8.84 26.80 9.80
CA ARG A 118 9.06 26.14 8.51
C ARG A 118 9.51 24.71 8.77
N ARG A 119 8.81 23.73 8.21
CA ARG A 119 9.23 22.33 8.19
C ARG A 119 9.14 21.82 6.76
N PHE A 120 10.16 21.07 6.39
CA PHE A 120 10.27 20.37 5.12
C PHE A 120 11.23 19.22 5.35
N ILE A 121 11.22 18.25 4.45
CA ILE A 121 12.20 17.18 4.45
C ILE A 121 13.21 17.50 3.36
N LYS A 122 14.41 17.86 3.78
CA LYS A 122 15.55 18.03 2.88
C LYS A 122 16.19 16.68 2.61
N ARG A 123 16.56 16.42 1.37
CA ARG A 123 17.44 15.30 1.01
C ARG A 123 18.89 15.75 1.12
N ALA A 124 19.61 15.18 2.09
CA ALA A 124 21.03 15.43 2.26
C ALA A 124 21.83 14.20 1.78
N PRO A 125 22.99 14.38 1.12
CA PRO A 125 23.86 13.25 0.79
C PRO A 125 24.26 12.48 2.05
N LEU A 126 24.49 11.18 1.89
CA LEU A 126 24.96 10.31 2.97
C LEU A 126 26.42 10.59 3.31
N GLY A 127 27.28 10.77 2.31
CA GLY A 127 28.72 11.02 2.46
C GLY A 127 29.53 10.21 1.46
N VAL A 128 30.39 9.31 1.93
CA VAL A 128 31.19 8.41 1.06
C VAL A 128 30.44 7.11 0.82
N ILE A 129 30.29 6.73 -0.45
CA ILE A 129 29.59 5.52 -0.88
C ILE A 129 30.60 4.56 -1.49
N LEU A 130 30.64 3.32 -1.02
CA LEU A 130 31.40 2.25 -1.66
C LEU A 130 30.47 1.53 -2.64
N VAL A 131 30.82 1.54 -3.93
CA VAL A 131 30.13 0.77 -4.97
C VAL A 131 31.01 -0.41 -5.36
N ILE A 132 30.51 -1.63 -5.16
CA ILE A 132 31.18 -2.87 -5.52
C ILE A 132 30.47 -3.43 -6.75
N ALA A 133 31.11 -3.29 -7.91
CA ALA A 133 30.54 -3.62 -9.21
C ALA A 133 30.83 -5.08 -9.61
N PRO A 134 29.90 -5.75 -10.31
CA PRO A 134 30.07 -7.09 -10.82
C PRO A 134 30.86 -7.06 -12.14
N TRP A 135 31.23 -8.23 -12.65
CA TRP A 135 31.95 -8.36 -13.93
C TRP A 135 31.04 -8.54 -15.14
N ASN A 136 29.80 -8.99 -14.94
CA ASN A 136 28.95 -9.42 -16.03
C ASN A 136 28.41 -8.25 -16.85
N PHE A 137 27.98 -7.17 -16.18
CA PHE A 137 27.50 -5.92 -16.81
C PHE A 137 28.15 -4.71 -16.13
N PRO A 138 29.48 -4.56 -16.27
CA PRO A 138 30.25 -3.69 -15.39
C PRO A 138 29.94 -2.20 -15.59
N TYR A 139 29.55 -1.74 -16.78
CA TYR A 139 29.15 -0.34 -17.00
C TYR A 139 27.69 -0.12 -16.62
N LEU A 140 26.78 -0.99 -17.10
CA LEU A 140 25.35 -0.87 -16.83
C LEU A 140 25.00 -0.93 -15.34
N VAL A 141 25.69 -1.78 -14.57
CA VAL A 141 25.45 -1.86 -13.12
C VAL A 141 26.11 -0.68 -12.39
N SER A 142 27.32 -0.29 -12.79
CA SER A 142 28.01 0.85 -12.14
C SER A 142 27.24 2.16 -12.31
N VAL A 143 26.65 2.42 -13.49
CA VAL A 143 25.94 3.67 -13.75
C VAL A 143 24.66 3.81 -12.91
N ASN A 144 24.03 2.70 -12.52
CA ASN A 144 22.82 2.69 -11.68
C ASN A 144 23.06 3.29 -10.28
N SER A 145 24.29 3.18 -9.76
CA SER A 145 24.64 3.61 -8.41
C SER A 145 25.63 4.78 -8.37
N VAL A 146 26.69 4.74 -9.20
CA VAL A 146 27.77 5.74 -9.16
C VAL A 146 27.27 7.12 -9.60
N LEU A 147 26.59 7.19 -10.75
CA LEU A 147 26.13 8.48 -11.28
C LEU A 147 25.07 9.11 -10.34
N PRO A 148 24.01 8.42 -9.90
CA PRO A 148 23.09 8.96 -8.92
C PRO A 148 23.75 9.38 -7.59
N ALA A 149 24.76 8.65 -7.12
CA ALA A 149 25.48 8.99 -5.89
C ALA A 149 26.21 10.33 -6.04
N ILE A 150 26.94 10.52 -7.13
CA ILE A 150 27.67 11.75 -7.45
C ILE A 150 26.69 12.92 -7.62
N ILE A 151 25.59 12.73 -8.35
CA ILE A 151 24.58 13.78 -8.59
C ILE A 151 23.86 14.17 -7.29
N ALA A 152 23.63 13.22 -6.37
CA ALA A 152 23.10 13.49 -5.03
C ALA A 152 24.07 14.24 -4.09
N GLY A 153 25.33 14.42 -4.50
CA GLY A 153 26.37 15.14 -3.73
C GLY A 153 27.22 14.25 -2.84
N ASN A 154 27.27 12.94 -3.10
CA ASN A 154 28.17 12.00 -2.42
C ASN A 154 29.52 11.90 -3.14
N ALA A 155 30.52 11.34 -2.45
CA ALA A 155 31.73 10.80 -3.09
C ALA A 155 31.57 9.29 -3.29
N ALA A 156 32.12 8.74 -4.35
CA ALA A 156 32.03 7.33 -4.70
C ALA A 156 33.41 6.67 -4.75
N LEU A 157 33.58 5.59 -3.98
CA LEU A 157 34.68 4.64 -4.12
C LEU A 157 34.17 3.50 -4.98
N LEU A 158 34.72 3.32 -6.18
CA LEU A 158 34.30 2.28 -7.12
C LEU A 158 35.30 1.12 -7.08
N LYS A 159 34.86 -0.02 -6.55
CA LYS A 159 35.61 -1.27 -6.56
C LYS A 159 35.11 -2.14 -7.72
N PRO A 160 35.89 -2.32 -8.80
CA PRO A 160 35.50 -3.21 -9.89
C PRO A 160 35.63 -4.68 -9.49
N SER A 161 35.01 -5.56 -10.29
CA SER A 161 35.35 -6.98 -10.26
C SER A 161 36.80 -7.18 -10.71
N PRO A 162 37.53 -8.15 -10.12
CA PRO A 162 38.86 -8.48 -10.58
C PRO A 162 38.94 -8.94 -12.04
N GLN A 163 37.80 -9.34 -12.62
CA GLN A 163 37.72 -9.81 -14.00
C GLN A 163 37.56 -8.68 -15.03
N THR A 164 37.05 -7.50 -14.62
CA THR A 164 36.78 -6.38 -15.54
C THR A 164 37.36 -5.05 -15.02
N PRO A 165 38.63 -4.99 -14.60
CA PRO A 165 39.18 -3.83 -13.90
C PRO A 165 39.19 -2.54 -14.72
N LEU A 166 39.41 -2.61 -16.05
CA LEU A 166 39.52 -1.41 -16.89
C LEU A 166 38.21 -0.63 -16.97
N THR A 167 37.08 -1.31 -16.78
CA THR A 167 35.76 -0.70 -16.94
C THR A 167 35.51 0.45 -15.96
N ALA A 168 35.84 0.25 -14.69
CA ALA A 168 35.78 1.29 -13.66
C ALA A 168 36.78 2.42 -13.95
N GLU A 169 37.97 2.11 -14.47
CA GLU A 169 39.00 3.10 -14.83
C GLU A 169 38.53 4.01 -15.97
N ARG A 170 37.91 3.46 -17.02
CA ARG A 170 37.29 4.25 -18.10
C ARG A 170 36.12 5.09 -17.60
N PHE A 171 35.28 4.52 -16.73
CA PHE A 171 34.16 5.23 -16.12
C PHE A 171 34.63 6.45 -15.33
N ALA A 172 35.62 6.28 -14.45
CA ALA A 172 36.19 7.37 -13.66
C ALA A 172 36.90 8.39 -14.55
N LEU A 173 37.66 7.96 -15.56
CA LEU A 173 38.29 8.85 -16.53
C LEU A 173 37.28 9.76 -17.23
N ALA A 174 36.12 9.23 -17.66
CA ALA A 174 35.07 10.03 -18.28
C ALA A 174 34.46 11.05 -17.31
N LEU A 175 34.23 10.67 -16.05
CA LEU A 175 33.74 11.61 -15.02
C LEU A 175 34.77 12.73 -14.75
N THR A 176 36.05 12.37 -14.63
CA THR A 176 37.13 13.35 -14.42
C THR A 176 37.23 14.31 -15.61
N ARG A 177 37.20 13.81 -16.85
CA ARG A 177 37.19 14.65 -18.06
C ARG A 177 35.96 15.57 -18.14
N ALA A 178 34.82 15.14 -17.59
CA ALA A 178 33.61 15.96 -17.51
C ALA A 178 33.67 17.07 -16.45
N GLY A 179 34.64 17.02 -15.54
CA GLY A 179 34.87 18.01 -14.49
C GLY A 179 34.54 17.55 -13.07
N VAL A 180 34.31 16.25 -12.84
CA VAL A 180 34.23 15.70 -11.47
C VAL A 180 35.65 15.67 -10.88
N PRO A 181 35.88 16.19 -9.65
CA PRO A 181 37.19 16.10 -9.02
C PRO A 181 37.62 14.65 -8.77
N GLU A 182 38.92 14.35 -8.90
CA GLU A 182 39.45 12.98 -8.74
C GLU A 182 39.11 12.36 -7.38
N ASP A 183 39.15 13.14 -6.29
CA ASP A 183 38.83 12.63 -4.96
C ASP A 183 37.33 12.33 -4.76
N ILE A 184 36.44 12.75 -5.68
CA ILE A 184 35.00 12.42 -5.66
C ILE A 184 34.70 11.07 -6.30
N ILE A 185 35.54 10.61 -7.23
CA ILE A 185 35.43 9.30 -7.86
C ILE A 185 36.79 8.61 -7.87
N GLN A 186 36.95 7.64 -6.98
CA GLN A 186 38.20 6.89 -6.86
C GLN A 186 37.98 5.42 -7.16
N VAL A 187 38.76 4.88 -8.11
CA VAL A 187 38.73 3.45 -8.47
C VAL A 187 39.75 2.73 -7.61
N ILE A 188 39.32 1.68 -6.90
CA ILE A 188 40.19 0.95 -5.98
C ILE A 188 40.09 -0.54 -6.24
N HIS A 189 41.19 -1.13 -6.67
CA HIS A 189 41.32 -2.58 -6.82
C HIS A 189 41.65 -3.19 -5.46
N MET A 190 40.81 -4.09 -4.97
CA MET A 190 40.89 -4.64 -3.62
C MET A 190 40.59 -6.13 -3.58
N SER A 191 41.31 -6.85 -2.72
CA SER A 191 40.96 -8.19 -2.29
C SER A 191 39.67 -8.20 -1.44
N PRO A 192 39.04 -9.36 -1.20
CA PRO A 192 37.91 -9.47 -0.29
C PRO A 192 38.21 -8.95 1.13
N ASP A 193 39.41 -9.19 1.66
CA ASP A 193 39.80 -8.74 3.00
C ASP A 193 39.96 -7.22 3.06
N LEU A 194 40.59 -6.61 2.07
CA LEU A 194 40.65 -5.15 1.96
C LEU A 194 39.26 -4.53 1.75
N THR A 195 38.36 -5.23 1.03
CA THR A 195 36.97 -4.78 0.90
C THR A 195 36.25 -4.79 2.25
N ASN A 196 36.41 -5.86 3.05
CA ASN A 196 35.88 -5.92 4.42
C ASN A 196 36.44 -4.81 5.30
N TYR A 197 37.74 -4.54 5.16
CA TYR A 197 38.42 -3.44 5.84
C TYR A 197 37.77 -2.08 5.51
N VAL A 198 37.59 -1.76 4.23
CA VAL A 198 36.95 -0.50 3.80
C VAL A 198 35.51 -0.40 4.31
N ILE A 199 34.71 -1.47 4.24
CA ILE A 199 33.32 -1.47 4.75
C ILE A 199 33.29 -1.17 6.26
N SER A 200 34.31 -1.58 7.01
CA SER A 200 34.40 -1.34 8.45
C SER A 200 34.75 0.10 8.82
N LYS A 201 35.14 0.95 7.85
CA LYS A 201 35.57 2.33 8.13
C LYS A 201 34.37 3.24 8.39
N PRO A 202 34.40 4.05 9.48
CA PRO A 202 33.28 4.92 9.84
C PRO A 202 33.00 6.04 8.82
N GLU A 203 33.98 6.38 7.98
CA GLU A 203 33.85 7.33 6.88
C GLU A 203 32.99 6.79 5.73
N VAL A 204 32.90 5.47 5.56
CA VAL A 204 32.06 4.84 4.53
C VAL A 204 30.62 4.74 5.03
N ASN A 205 29.72 5.50 4.41
CA ASN A 205 28.37 5.71 4.93
C ASN A 205 27.33 4.79 4.28
N PHE A 206 27.65 4.22 3.12
CA PHE A 206 26.78 3.31 2.40
C PHE A 206 27.60 2.36 1.52
N VAL A 207 27.11 1.13 1.34
CA VAL A 207 27.66 0.15 0.40
C VAL A 207 26.58 -0.27 -0.60
N SER A 208 26.85 -0.07 -1.88
CA SER A 208 26.06 -0.64 -2.98
C SER A 208 26.82 -1.84 -3.51
N PHE A 209 26.29 -3.05 -3.31
CA PHE A 209 26.90 -4.29 -3.78
C PHE A 209 25.99 -4.98 -4.78
N THR A 210 26.55 -5.29 -5.95
CA THR A 210 25.91 -6.20 -6.90
C THR A 210 26.79 -7.43 -7.11
N GLY A 211 26.24 -8.63 -6.95
CA GLY A 211 27.00 -9.87 -7.05
C GLY A 211 26.27 -11.10 -6.53
N SER A 212 27.01 -12.11 -6.07
CA SER A 212 26.40 -13.37 -5.63
C SER A 212 25.72 -13.24 -4.26
N VAL A 213 24.72 -14.09 -3.99
CA VAL A 213 24.02 -14.14 -2.68
C VAL A 213 24.98 -14.34 -1.50
N PRO A 214 25.97 -15.26 -1.54
CA PRO A 214 26.97 -15.37 -0.48
C PRO A 214 27.79 -14.08 -0.28
N GLY A 215 28.14 -13.38 -1.36
CA GLY A 215 28.82 -12.09 -1.30
C GLY A 215 27.95 -11.01 -0.64
N GLY A 216 26.65 -10.97 -0.98
CA GLY A 216 25.69 -10.08 -0.37
C GLY A 216 25.54 -10.32 1.14
N HIS A 217 25.49 -11.58 1.57
CA HIS A 217 25.51 -11.93 3.00
C HIS A 217 26.79 -11.48 3.70
N ALA A 218 27.95 -11.65 3.07
CA ALA A 218 29.22 -11.18 3.62
C ALA A 218 29.22 -9.66 3.82
N VAL A 219 28.84 -8.90 2.80
CA VAL A 219 28.74 -7.43 2.87
C VAL A 219 27.76 -6.99 3.98
N ALA A 220 26.57 -7.59 4.02
CA ALA A 220 25.56 -7.27 5.03
C ALA A 220 26.05 -7.56 6.46
N LYS A 221 26.76 -8.68 6.65
CA LYS A 221 27.33 -9.06 7.94
C LYS A 221 28.41 -8.09 8.39
N ILE A 222 29.36 -7.75 7.51
CA ILE A 222 30.46 -6.84 7.84
C ILE A 222 29.91 -5.44 8.15
N ALA A 223 28.99 -4.92 7.33
CA ALA A 223 28.36 -3.62 7.55
C ALA A 223 27.57 -3.58 8.88
N ALA A 224 26.92 -4.69 9.28
CA ALA A 224 26.21 -4.77 10.56
C ALA A 224 27.15 -4.85 11.78
N THR A 225 28.37 -5.36 11.60
CA THR A 225 29.39 -5.46 12.67
C THR A 225 30.38 -4.29 12.68
N ALA A 226 30.34 -3.42 11.68
CA ALA A 226 31.19 -2.24 11.62
C ALA A 226 30.90 -1.30 12.80
N PRO A 227 31.87 -0.47 13.24
CA PRO A 227 31.64 0.54 14.28
C PRO A 227 30.53 1.55 13.92
N GLY A 228 30.27 1.78 12.63
CA GLY A 228 29.22 2.64 12.11
C GLY A 228 27.97 1.87 11.64
N PHE A 229 26.83 2.55 11.58
CA PHE A 229 25.58 2.00 11.05
C PHE A 229 25.51 2.16 9.51
N THR A 230 26.44 1.53 8.80
CA THR A 230 26.57 1.64 7.35
C THR A 230 25.36 1.01 6.65
N GLY A 231 24.67 1.81 5.81
CA GLY A 231 23.57 1.30 5.00
C GLY A 231 24.08 0.39 3.89
N VAL A 232 23.29 -0.62 3.50
CA VAL A 232 23.64 -1.48 2.36
C VAL A 232 22.47 -1.67 1.40
N ALA A 233 22.76 -1.52 0.11
CA ALA A 233 21.92 -1.98 -1.00
C ALA A 233 22.57 -3.21 -1.65
N LEU A 234 21.76 -4.23 -1.88
CA LEU A 234 22.16 -5.53 -2.40
C LEU A 234 21.31 -5.84 -3.63
N GLU A 235 21.98 -6.02 -4.77
CA GLU A 235 21.40 -6.59 -5.99
C GLU A 235 22.09 -7.91 -6.26
N LEU A 236 21.37 -9.01 -6.07
CA LEU A 236 21.95 -10.34 -6.04
C LEU A 236 21.42 -11.20 -7.19
N GLY A 237 21.88 -12.44 -7.25
CA GLY A 237 21.49 -13.40 -8.28
C GLY A 237 19.99 -13.71 -8.32
N GLY A 238 19.60 -14.40 -9.39
CA GLY A 238 18.23 -14.76 -9.70
C GLY A 238 18.07 -16.24 -10.04
N LYS A 239 16.82 -16.64 -10.26
CA LYS A 239 16.46 -17.90 -10.94
C LYS A 239 15.21 -17.62 -11.76
N ASP A 240 15.38 -16.66 -12.67
CA ASP A 240 14.28 -15.88 -13.19
C ASP A 240 13.41 -16.73 -14.12
N PRO A 241 12.11 -16.87 -13.81
CA PRO A 241 11.23 -17.72 -14.58
C PRO A 241 10.55 -16.98 -15.72
N ALA A 242 10.28 -17.71 -16.80
CA ALA A 242 9.35 -17.31 -17.85
C ALA A 242 8.12 -18.23 -17.85
N TYR A 243 6.94 -17.68 -18.13
CA TYR A 243 5.74 -18.47 -18.38
C TYR A 243 5.15 -18.17 -19.75
N VAL A 244 5.09 -19.20 -20.59
CA VAL A 244 4.49 -19.17 -21.93
C VAL A 244 3.05 -19.69 -21.85
N ARG A 245 2.10 -18.77 -21.96
CA ARG A 245 0.66 -19.08 -21.93
C ARG A 245 0.20 -19.74 -23.23
N ALA A 246 -0.97 -20.36 -23.15
CA ALA A 246 -1.58 -21.07 -24.28
C ALA A 246 -1.81 -20.18 -25.52
N ASP A 247 -1.92 -18.87 -25.34
CA ASP A 247 -2.19 -17.89 -26.39
C ASP A 247 -0.96 -17.05 -26.78
N ALA A 248 0.24 -17.43 -26.33
CA ALA A 248 1.47 -16.73 -26.68
C ALA A 248 1.78 -16.81 -28.19
N ASP A 249 2.40 -15.77 -28.73
CA ASP A 249 3.00 -15.82 -30.06
C ASP A 249 4.29 -16.65 -30.00
N LEU A 250 4.22 -17.93 -30.35
CA LEU A 250 5.33 -18.86 -30.14
C LEU A 250 6.57 -18.55 -30.98
N ASP A 251 6.42 -17.95 -32.17
CA ASP A 251 7.57 -17.61 -33.02
C ASP A 251 8.37 -16.46 -32.42
N TYR A 252 7.70 -15.39 -32.02
CA TYR A 252 8.33 -14.28 -31.30
C TYR A 252 8.86 -14.73 -29.93
N THR A 253 8.05 -15.45 -29.16
CA THR A 253 8.37 -15.86 -27.78
C THR A 253 9.57 -16.79 -27.72
N ALA A 254 9.70 -17.76 -28.64
CA ALA A 254 10.84 -18.67 -28.65
C ALA A 254 12.16 -17.95 -28.96
N GLY A 255 12.14 -16.99 -29.89
CA GLY A 255 13.32 -16.18 -30.23
C GLY A 255 13.80 -15.36 -29.03
N GLU A 256 12.89 -14.60 -28.43
CA GLU A 256 13.22 -13.72 -27.30
C GLU A 256 13.63 -14.49 -26.04
N LEU A 257 13.00 -15.63 -25.75
CA LEU A 257 13.37 -16.44 -24.58
C LEU A 257 14.70 -17.16 -24.75
N VAL A 258 15.04 -17.57 -25.97
CA VAL A 258 16.38 -18.10 -26.27
C VAL A 258 17.44 -17.03 -26.09
N ASP A 259 17.20 -15.81 -26.60
CA ASP A 259 18.14 -14.70 -26.40
C ASP A 259 18.24 -14.32 -24.93
N GLY A 260 17.12 -14.18 -24.22
CA GLY A 260 17.08 -13.92 -22.78
C GLY A 260 17.74 -14.98 -21.91
N ALA A 261 17.89 -16.23 -22.40
CA ALA A 261 18.61 -17.29 -21.70
C ALA A 261 20.11 -17.33 -22.05
N PHE A 262 20.50 -16.97 -23.29
CA PHE A 262 21.85 -17.22 -23.81
C PHE A 262 22.65 -15.94 -24.12
N PHE A 263 22.04 -14.76 -24.11
CA PHE A 263 22.73 -13.49 -24.23
C PHE A 263 23.85 -13.40 -23.18
N ASN A 264 25.02 -12.88 -23.57
CA ASN A 264 26.22 -12.88 -22.71
C ASN A 264 26.59 -14.28 -22.15
N SER A 265 26.27 -15.33 -22.90
CA SER A 265 26.41 -16.75 -22.50
C SER A 265 25.65 -17.09 -21.22
N GLY A 266 24.46 -16.50 -21.03
CA GLY A 266 23.58 -16.71 -19.87
C GLY A 266 24.11 -16.10 -18.56
N GLN A 267 25.14 -15.26 -18.63
CA GLN A 267 25.76 -14.64 -17.46
C GLN A 267 25.10 -13.28 -17.17
N SER A 268 23.79 -13.29 -16.91
CA SER A 268 23.00 -12.12 -16.51
C SER A 268 22.28 -12.42 -15.21
N CYS A 269 22.14 -11.42 -14.33
CA CYS A 269 21.37 -11.60 -13.09
C CYS A 269 19.87 -11.82 -13.37
N CYS A 270 19.38 -11.30 -14.49
CA CYS A 270 18.00 -11.47 -14.97
C CYS A 270 17.89 -12.34 -16.22
N ALA A 271 18.87 -13.22 -16.46
CA ALA A 271 18.76 -14.25 -17.50
C ALA A 271 17.58 -15.17 -17.20
N VAL A 272 16.87 -15.59 -18.25
CA VAL A 272 15.83 -16.61 -18.12
C VAL A 272 16.49 -17.96 -17.88
N GLU A 273 16.31 -18.52 -16.68
CA GLU A 273 16.94 -19.80 -16.33
C GLU A 273 15.96 -20.98 -16.34
N ARG A 274 14.65 -20.70 -16.29
CA ARG A 274 13.60 -21.73 -16.29
C ARG A 274 12.33 -21.23 -16.97
N ILE A 275 11.78 -22.05 -17.85
CA ILE A 275 10.60 -21.73 -18.67
C ILE A 275 9.48 -22.71 -18.33
N TYR A 276 8.34 -22.19 -17.93
CA TYR A 276 7.10 -22.94 -17.79
C TYR A 276 6.26 -22.72 -19.04
N VAL A 277 5.71 -23.80 -19.61
CA VAL A 277 4.97 -23.72 -20.87
C VAL A 277 3.67 -24.46 -20.73
N HIS A 278 2.57 -23.78 -21.09
CA HIS A 278 1.25 -24.38 -21.05
C HIS A 278 1.19 -25.63 -21.94
N GLU A 279 0.60 -26.72 -21.44
CA GLU A 279 0.64 -28.04 -22.07
C GLU A 279 0.13 -28.06 -23.52
N SER A 280 -0.84 -27.20 -23.85
CA SER A 280 -1.43 -27.08 -25.18
C SER A 280 -0.46 -26.58 -26.26
N VAL A 281 0.63 -25.90 -25.87
CA VAL A 281 1.61 -25.31 -26.79
C VAL A 281 3.04 -25.84 -26.55
N TYR A 282 3.22 -26.73 -25.57
CA TYR A 282 4.52 -27.19 -25.12
C TYR A 282 5.40 -27.78 -26.23
N GLU A 283 4.91 -28.77 -26.97
CA GLU A 283 5.72 -29.45 -27.99
C GLU A 283 6.15 -28.47 -29.10
N SER A 284 5.20 -27.67 -29.60
CA SER A 284 5.49 -26.66 -30.64
C SER A 284 6.46 -25.58 -30.17
N PHE A 285 6.39 -25.17 -28.90
CA PHE A 285 7.31 -24.18 -28.35
C PHE A 285 8.72 -24.76 -28.21
N VAL A 286 8.84 -25.99 -27.67
CA VAL A 286 10.13 -26.67 -27.51
C VAL A 286 10.84 -26.85 -28.86
N ASP A 287 10.12 -27.26 -29.90
CA ASP A 287 10.68 -27.41 -31.25
C ASP A 287 11.25 -26.08 -31.79
N LYS A 288 10.52 -24.98 -31.58
CA LYS A 288 10.97 -23.63 -31.98
C LYS A 288 12.20 -23.18 -31.19
N VAL A 289 12.22 -23.39 -29.87
CA VAL A 289 13.39 -23.08 -29.02
C VAL A 289 14.63 -23.85 -29.50
N VAL A 290 14.50 -25.14 -29.78
CA VAL A 290 15.60 -25.97 -30.31
C VAL A 290 16.08 -25.46 -31.67
N ALA A 291 15.17 -25.09 -32.57
CA ALA A 291 15.51 -24.54 -33.88
C ALA A 291 16.31 -23.23 -33.76
N VAL A 292 15.85 -22.29 -32.93
CA VAL A 292 16.55 -21.01 -32.71
C VAL A 292 17.91 -21.25 -32.05
N THR A 293 17.99 -22.12 -31.06
CA THR A 293 19.25 -22.40 -30.32
C THR A 293 20.35 -22.91 -31.25
N LYS A 294 20.01 -23.75 -32.22
CA LYS A 294 20.96 -24.30 -33.21
C LYS A 294 21.56 -23.24 -34.15
N THR A 295 21.02 -22.02 -34.19
CA THR A 295 21.53 -20.91 -35.02
C THR A 295 22.68 -20.14 -34.36
N TYR A 296 22.91 -20.31 -33.06
CA TYR A 296 24.01 -19.64 -32.35
C TYR A 296 25.38 -20.13 -32.85
N ARG A 297 26.36 -19.23 -32.79
CA ARG A 297 27.75 -19.43 -33.19
C ARG A 297 28.64 -19.22 -31.97
N LEU A 298 29.03 -20.34 -31.36
CA LEU A 298 29.96 -20.38 -30.24
C LEU A 298 31.39 -20.24 -30.72
N GLY A 299 32.10 -19.21 -30.26
CA GLY A 299 33.47 -18.97 -30.73
C GLY A 299 34.18 -17.79 -30.07
N ASP A 300 35.30 -17.40 -30.68
CA ASP A 300 36.11 -16.28 -30.23
C ASP A 300 35.25 -15.00 -30.17
N PRO A 301 35.10 -14.37 -29.00
CA PRO A 301 34.21 -13.23 -28.82
C PRO A 301 34.71 -11.95 -29.53
N THR A 302 35.95 -11.93 -30.01
CA THR A 302 36.49 -10.78 -30.76
C THR A 302 36.08 -10.78 -32.24
N LEU A 303 35.54 -11.90 -32.74
CA LEU A 303 35.12 -12.04 -34.12
C LEU A 303 33.68 -11.51 -34.32
N PRO A 304 33.40 -10.73 -35.39
CA PRO A 304 32.09 -10.12 -35.62
C PRO A 304 30.92 -11.11 -35.76
N GLU A 305 31.19 -12.31 -36.29
CA GLU A 305 30.20 -13.35 -36.53
C GLU A 305 29.82 -14.17 -35.29
N THR A 306 30.60 -14.07 -34.22
CA THR A 306 30.31 -14.73 -32.95
C THR A 306 29.14 -14.04 -32.27
N ASN A 307 28.14 -14.82 -31.85
CA ASN A 307 27.02 -14.34 -31.04
C ASN A 307 26.85 -15.11 -29.72
N LEU A 308 27.68 -16.13 -29.48
CA LEU A 308 27.83 -16.79 -28.18
C LEU A 308 29.31 -16.90 -27.82
N GLY A 309 29.72 -16.29 -26.71
CA GLY A 309 31.11 -16.28 -26.25
C GLY A 309 31.42 -17.39 -25.24
N PRO A 310 32.66 -17.47 -24.73
CA PRO A 310 32.97 -18.31 -23.57
C PRO A 310 32.24 -17.81 -22.32
N VAL A 311 32.07 -18.69 -21.33
CA VAL A 311 31.78 -18.26 -19.96
C VAL A 311 33.05 -17.73 -19.31
N VAL A 312 32.90 -16.97 -18.22
CA VAL A 312 33.96 -16.10 -17.68
C VAL A 312 35.22 -16.84 -17.21
N SER A 313 35.11 -18.10 -16.82
CA SER A 313 36.24 -18.87 -16.26
C SER A 313 36.08 -20.38 -16.45
N LEU A 314 37.19 -21.11 -16.32
CA LEU A 314 37.18 -22.58 -16.34
C LEU A 314 36.33 -23.16 -15.20
N ALA A 315 36.43 -22.60 -14.00
CA ALA A 315 35.63 -23.01 -12.86
C ALA A 315 34.12 -22.83 -13.10
N SER A 316 33.74 -21.72 -13.75
CA SER A 316 32.34 -21.50 -14.17
C SER A 316 31.91 -22.55 -15.18
N ALA A 317 32.73 -22.83 -16.19
CA ALA A 317 32.42 -23.84 -17.20
C ALA A 317 32.27 -25.25 -16.61
N GLU A 318 33.13 -25.63 -15.68
CA GLU A 318 33.04 -26.92 -14.95
C GLU A 318 31.77 -27.01 -14.10
N ARG A 319 31.42 -25.95 -13.36
CA ARG A 319 30.17 -25.90 -12.57
C ARG A 319 28.95 -26.08 -13.46
N ILE A 320 28.87 -25.36 -14.59
CA ILE A 320 27.73 -25.43 -15.51
C ILE A 320 27.61 -26.84 -16.10
N ARG A 321 28.72 -27.41 -16.61
CA ARG A 321 28.74 -28.78 -17.14
C ARG A 321 28.30 -29.80 -16.09
N LYS A 322 28.73 -29.62 -14.83
CA LYS A 322 28.31 -30.48 -13.72
C LYS A 322 26.80 -30.41 -13.49
N GLN A 323 26.23 -29.22 -13.42
CA GLN A 323 24.78 -29.04 -13.22
C GLN A 323 23.96 -29.65 -14.36
N ILE A 324 24.44 -29.54 -15.61
CA ILE A 324 23.85 -30.22 -16.78
C ILE A 324 23.91 -31.74 -16.60
N SER A 325 25.10 -32.29 -16.27
CA SER A 325 25.27 -33.73 -16.12
C SER A 325 24.45 -34.31 -14.97
N ASP A 326 24.30 -33.57 -13.86
CA ASP A 326 23.50 -33.99 -12.71
C ASP A 326 22.01 -34.01 -13.07
N ALA A 327 21.52 -33.00 -13.80
CA ALA A 327 20.14 -32.97 -14.28
C ALA A 327 19.85 -34.14 -15.23
N VAL A 328 20.76 -34.44 -16.17
CA VAL A 328 20.63 -35.59 -17.08
C VAL A 328 20.64 -36.91 -16.31
N ALA A 329 21.52 -37.05 -15.32
CA ALA A 329 21.54 -38.23 -14.45
C ALA A 329 20.25 -38.38 -13.61
N ALA A 330 19.58 -37.27 -13.28
CA ALA A 330 18.29 -37.24 -12.59
C ALA A 330 17.07 -37.45 -13.52
N GLY A 331 17.27 -37.59 -14.85
CA GLY A 331 16.22 -37.89 -15.81
C GLY A 331 15.87 -36.77 -16.79
N ALA A 332 16.52 -35.61 -16.69
CA ALA A 332 16.39 -34.57 -17.71
C ALA A 332 16.95 -35.04 -19.06
N LYS A 333 16.42 -34.47 -20.15
CA LYS A 333 16.88 -34.74 -21.51
C LYS A 333 17.42 -33.47 -22.14
N SER A 334 18.68 -33.50 -22.58
CA SER A 334 19.25 -32.45 -23.43
C SER A 334 18.76 -32.61 -24.87
N LEU A 335 18.25 -31.52 -25.45
CA LEU A 335 17.75 -31.50 -26.83
C LEU A 335 18.75 -30.95 -27.85
N ILE A 336 19.88 -30.41 -27.37
CA ILE A 336 20.96 -29.89 -28.22
C ILE A 336 22.12 -30.89 -28.19
N PRO A 337 22.46 -31.53 -29.33
CA PRO A 337 23.61 -32.42 -29.39
C PRO A 337 24.92 -31.63 -29.20
N GLU A 338 25.82 -32.12 -28.35
CA GLU A 338 27.13 -31.50 -28.12
C GLU A 338 27.95 -31.36 -29.41
N SER A 339 27.78 -32.28 -30.36
CA SER A 339 28.45 -32.25 -31.67
C SER A 339 28.10 -31.03 -32.53
N HIS A 340 27.00 -30.34 -32.24
CA HIS A 340 26.61 -29.10 -32.92
C HIS A 340 27.50 -27.92 -32.53
N PHE A 341 28.17 -27.99 -31.38
CA PHE A 341 29.05 -26.95 -30.84
C PHE A 341 30.44 -27.53 -30.48
N PRO A 342 31.26 -27.90 -31.48
CA PRO A 342 32.53 -28.62 -31.26
C PRO A 342 33.58 -27.82 -30.47
N GLN A 343 33.40 -26.50 -30.33
CA GLN A 343 34.24 -25.64 -29.49
C GLN A 343 34.04 -25.94 -28.00
N ALA A 344 32.85 -26.41 -27.60
CA ALA A 344 32.46 -26.67 -26.21
C ALA A 344 33.11 -27.94 -25.65
N ARG A 345 34.43 -27.92 -25.45
CA ARG A 345 35.21 -29.07 -24.97
C ARG A 345 35.57 -28.93 -23.50
N SER A 346 35.67 -30.06 -22.80
CA SER A 346 36.19 -30.10 -21.44
C SER A 346 37.57 -29.42 -21.34
N GLY A 347 37.86 -28.76 -20.22
CA GLY A 347 39.07 -27.95 -20.04
C GLY A 347 39.09 -26.62 -20.79
N THR A 348 37.99 -26.23 -21.45
CA THR A 348 37.82 -24.90 -22.04
C THR A 348 36.69 -24.12 -21.35
N THR A 349 36.68 -22.82 -21.57
CA THR A 349 35.62 -21.89 -21.11
C THR A 349 34.42 -21.85 -22.07
N TYR A 350 34.45 -22.55 -23.19
CA TYR A 350 33.33 -22.65 -24.11
C TYR A 350 32.30 -23.67 -23.61
N VAL A 351 31.08 -23.22 -23.34
CA VAL A 351 29.97 -24.09 -22.93
C VAL A 351 28.91 -24.05 -24.01
N ALA A 352 28.43 -25.22 -24.44
CA ALA A 352 27.39 -25.32 -25.44
C ALA A 352 26.05 -24.79 -24.88
N PRO A 353 25.27 -24.03 -25.67
CA PRO A 353 23.93 -23.64 -25.25
C PRO A 353 23.08 -24.90 -25.11
N THR A 354 22.44 -25.06 -23.96
CA THR A 354 21.77 -26.32 -23.58
C THR A 354 20.31 -26.08 -23.25
N VAL A 355 19.43 -26.84 -23.88
CA VAL A 355 17.99 -26.85 -23.61
C VAL A 355 17.63 -28.19 -22.97
N LEU A 356 17.17 -28.14 -21.72
CA LEU A 356 16.78 -29.32 -20.95
C LEU A 356 15.26 -29.41 -20.85
N VAL A 357 14.71 -30.59 -21.15
CA VAL A 357 13.31 -30.95 -20.89
C VAL A 357 13.23 -32.12 -19.92
N ASN A 358 12.03 -32.47 -19.47
CA ASN A 358 11.80 -33.44 -18.38
C ASN A 358 12.52 -33.01 -17.09
N VAL A 359 12.54 -31.70 -16.85
CA VAL A 359 13.10 -31.10 -15.64
C VAL A 359 11.99 -30.84 -14.63
N ASP A 360 12.36 -30.87 -13.35
CA ASP A 360 11.49 -30.46 -12.25
C ASP A 360 12.32 -29.83 -11.11
N HIS A 361 11.64 -29.36 -10.07
CA HIS A 361 12.25 -28.66 -8.94
C HIS A 361 13.06 -29.55 -7.99
N THR A 362 13.14 -30.87 -8.23
CA THR A 362 14.10 -31.73 -7.53
C THR A 362 15.51 -31.61 -8.11
N MET A 363 15.65 -31.01 -9.30
CA MET A 363 16.92 -30.83 -10.00
C MET A 363 17.50 -29.45 -9.72
N GLU A 364 18.78 -29.38 -9.36
CA GLU A 364 19.47 -28.12 -9.07
C GLU A 364 19.38 -27.11 -10.23
N VAL A 365 19.32 -27.59 -11.49
CA VAL A 365 19.17 -26.71 -12.67
C VAL A 365 17.86 -25.92 -12.68
N MET A 366 16.86 -26.29 -11.88
CA MET A 366 15.59 -25.57 -11.75
C MET A 366 15.53 -24.67 -10.50
N THR A 367 16.41 -24.88 -9.51
CA THR A 367 16.34 -24.20 -8.20
C THR A 367 17.54 -23.32 -7.89
N GLU A 368 18.72 -23.66 -8.40
CA GLU A 368 20.00 -22.96 -8.17
C GLU A 368 20.44 -22.19 -9.43
N GLU A 369 20.96 -20.98 -9.23
CA GLU A 369 21.47 -20.13 -10.30
C GLU A 369 22.60 -20.84 -11.07
N THR A 370 22.40 -20.99 -12.38
CA THR A 370 23.35 -21.63 -13.30
C THR A 370 24.37 -20.61 -13.78
N PHE A 371 23.93 -19.40 -14.12
CA PHE A 371 24.78 -18.32 -14.64
C PHE A 371 25.61 -18.75 -15.87
N GLY A 372 24.93 -19.41 -16.81
CA GLY A 372 25.51 -20.04 -17.98
C GLY A 372 24.44 -20.28 -19.05
N PRO A 373 24.82 -20.70 -20.27
CA PRO A 373 23.89 -20.79 -21.39
C PRO A 373 23.05 -22.08 -21.31
N VAL A 374 22.22 -22.21 -20.27
CA VAL A 374 21.39 -23.39 -19.99
C VAL A 374 19.99 -22.94 -19.59
N VAL A 375 18.97 -23.58 -20.15
CA VAL A 375 17.58 -23.33 -19.76
C VAL A 375 16.81 -24.63 -19.59
N GLY A 376 16.07 -24.74 -18.49
CA GLY A 376 15.14 -25.83 -18.24
C GLY A 376 13.72 -25.47 -18.68
N ILE A 377 13.03 -26.36 -19.40
CA ILE A 377 11.66 -26.17 -19.86
C ILE A 377 10.75 -27.22 -19.22
N GLN A 378 9.76 -26.76 -18.45
CA GLN A 378 8.81 -27.59 -17.73
C GLN A 378 7.38 -27.34 -18.21
N LYS A 379 6.65 -28.44 -18.48
CA LYS A 379 5.24 -28.42 -18.87
C LYS A 379 4.36 -28.08 -17.67
N VAL A 380 3.36 -27.23 -17.86
CA VAL A 380 2.34 -26.87 -16.85
C VAL A 380 0.94 -26.90 -17.45
N SER A 381 -0.06 -27.20 -16.64
CA SER A 381 -1.46 -27.37 -17.04
C SER A 381 -2.31 -26.10 -16.90
N SER A 382 -1.81 -25.07 -16.20
CA SER A 382 -2.59 -23.87 -15.87
C SER A 382 -1.71 -22.67 -15.50
N ASP A 383 -2.30 -21.48 -15.53
CA ASP A 383 -1.71 -20.24 -15.03
C ASP A 383 -1.33 -20.39 -13.53
N GLU A 384 -2.18 -21.04 -12.73
CA GLU A 384 -1.98 -21.21 -11.28
C GLU A 384 -0.82 -22.17 -10.97
N GLU A 385 -0.67 -23.25 -11.75
CA GLU A 385 0.48 -24.14 -11.64
C GLU A 385 1.78 -23.43 -12.04
N ALA A 386 1.75 -22.64 -13.11
CA ALA A 386 2.88 -21.83 -13.53
C ALA A 386 3.32 -20.90 -12.39
N VAL A 387 2.42 -20.07 -11.85
CA VAL A 387 2.73 -19.14 -10.76
C VAL A 387 3.30 -19.87 -9.54
N LYS A 388 2.70 -20.99 -9.14
CA LYS A 388 3.20 -21.78 -8.02
C LYS A 388 4.66 -22.19 -8.23
N LEU A 389 4.98 -22.71 -9.41
CA LEU A 389 6.35 -23.13 -9.74
C LEU A 389 7.28 -21.93 -9.92
N MET A 390 6.83 -20.84 -10.54
CA MET A 390 7.60 -19.60 -10.67
C MET A 390 7.98 -19.03 -9.29
N ASN A 391 7.10 -19.12 -8.29
CA ASN A 391 7.39 -18.65 -6.93
C ASN A 391 8.19 -19.65 -6.07
N ASP A 392 8.25 -20.93 -6.48
CA ASP A 392 9.04 -21.97 -5.81
C ASP A 392 10.55 -21.78 -6.09
N SER A 393 11.09 -20.72 -5.49
CA SER A 393 12.49 -20.34 -5.55
C SER A 393 12.82 -19.44 -4.36
N ILE A 394 14.07 -19.56 -3.88
CA ILE A 394 14.63 -18.66 -2.86
C ILE A 394 14.93 -17.26 -3.43
N TYR A 395 14.90 -17.12 -4.76
CA TYR A 395 15.17 -15.90 -5.51
C TYR A 395 13.87 -15.20 -5.94
N GLY A 396 13.98 -13.93 -6.30
CA GLY A 396 12.87 -13.11 -6.78
C GLY A 396 13.37 -11.79 -7.37
N LEU A 397 14.16 -11.84 -8.45
CA LEU A 397 14.66 -10.65 -9.13
C LEU A 397 13.71 -10.22 -10.25
N THR A 398 13.59 -11.02 -11.32
CA THR A 398 12.61 -10.79 -12.38
C THR A 398 11.77 -12.03 -12.69
N ALA A 399 10.68 -11.84 -13.42
CA ALA A 399 9.89 -12.88 -14.06
C ALA A 399 9.30 -12.35 -15.36
N SER A 400 8.98 -13.22 -16.32
CA SER A 400 8.33 -12.82 -17.57
C SER A 400 7.10 -13.68 -17.87
N ILE A 401 6.05 -13.04 -18.39
CA ILE A 401 4.82 -13.69 -18.84
C ILE A 401 4.64 -13.41 -20.32
N TRP A 402 4.41 -14.48 -21.09
CA TRP A 402 4.29 -14.44 -22.55
C TRP A 402 2.88 -14.83 -22.98
N THR A 403 2.19 -13.91 -23.67
CA THR A 403 0.78 -14.01 -24.04
C THR A 403 0.46 -13.00 -25.15
N ASN A 404 -0.47 -13.29 -26.05
CA ASN A 404 -0.79 -12.38 -27.15
C ASN A 404 -1.94 -11.42 -26.80
N THR A 405 -1.62 -10.28 -26.18
CA THR A 405 -2.63 -9.27 -25.78
C THR A 405 -3.28 -8.56 -26.96
N GLU A 406 -2.62 -8.50 -28.12
CA GLU A 406 -3.19 -7.89 -29.33
C GLU A 406 -4.33 -8.74 -29.90
N LYS A 407 -4.11 -10.06 -30.02
CA LYS A 407 -5.13 -11.01 -30.49
C LYS A 407 -6.13 -11.38 -29.40
N ASN A 408 -5.71 -11.32 -28.14
CA ASN A 408 -6.55 -11.61 -26.99
C ASN A 408 -6.43 -10.50 -25.91
N PRO A 409 -7.15 -9.38 -26.05
CA PRO A 409 -7.09 -8.26 -25.11
C PRO A 409 -7.41 -8.65 -23.65
N ALA A 410 -8.19 -9.71 -23.43
CA ALA A 410 -8.46 -10.22 -22.08
C ALA A 410 -7.20 -10.72 -21.37
N SER A 411 -6.16 -11.09 -22.11
CA SER A 411 -4.88 -11.54 -21.55
C SER A 411 -4.08 -10.42 -20.88
N GLU A 412 -4.39 -9.15 -21.12
CA GLU A 412 -3.80 -8.04 -20.35
C GLU A 412 -4.28 -8.09 -18.88
N ALA A 413 -5.58 -8.33 -18.66
CA ALA A 413 -6.12 -8.49 -17.31
C ALA A 413 -5.54 -9.73 -16.62
N VAL A 414 -5.28 -10.80 -17.38
CA VAL A 414 -4.62 -11.99 -16.83
C VAL A 414 -3.17 -11.68 -16.47
N PHE A 415 -2.42 -11.00 -17.34
CA PHE A 415 -1.06 -10.55 -17.02
C PHE A 415 -1.03 -9.77 -15.70
N LEU A 416 -1.89 -8.76 -15.53
CA LEU A 416 -1.96 -7.97 -14.30
C LEU A 416 -2.29 -8.82 -13.07
N ARG A 417 -3.18 -9.80 -13.20
CA ARG A 417 -3.47 -10.76 -12.12
C ARG A 417 -2.24 -11.62 -11.77
N LEU A 418 -1.46 -12.04 -12.76
CA LEU A 418 -0.24 -12.82 -12.54
C LEU A 418 0.86 -11.95 -11.89
N VAL A 419 0.97 -10.68 -12.28
CA VAL A 419 1.87 -9.70 -11.65
C VAL A 419 1.62 -9.62 -10.14
N ASP A 420 0.36 -9.55 -9.71
CA ASP A 420 0.01 -9.46 -8.28
C ASP A 420 0.38 -10.73 -7.48
N GLN A 421 0.50 -11.88 -8.15
CA GLN A 421 0.80 -13.17 -7.51
C GLN A 421 2.29 -13.52 -7.50
N LEU A 422 3.10 -12.95 -8.40
CA LEU A 422 4.52 -13.25 -8.52
C LEU A 422 5.33 -12.56 -7.41
N GLU A 423 6.15 -13.34 -6.72
CA GLU A 423 7.02 -12.87 -5.63
C GLU A 423 8.39 -12.42 -6.16
N THR A 424 8.39 -11.45 -7.07
CA THR A 424 9.60 -10.93 -7.72
C THR A 424 9.59 -9.40 -7.75
N GLY A 425 10.72 -8.77 -8.05
CA GLY A 425 10.80 -7.31 -8.08
C GLY A 425 10.36 -6.68 -9.40
N THR A 426 10.63 -7.36 -10.53
CA THR A 426 10.23 -6.91 -11.88
C THR A 426 9.47 -8.00 -12.61
N VAL A 427 8.29 -7.69 -13.16
CA VAL A 427 7.51 -8.61 -13.99
C VAL A 427 7.35 -8.04 -15.39
N PHE A 428 7.78 -8.78 -16.40
CA PHE A 428 7.70 -8.39 -17.80
C PHE A 428 6.49 -9.01 -18.50
N LEU A 429 5.88 -8.25 -19.41
CA LEU A 429 4.95 -8.75 -20.42
C LEU A 429 5.69 -8.87 -21.75
N ASN A 430 5.76 -10.08 -22.32
CA ASN A 430 6.34 -10.37 -23.63
C ASN A 430 7.77 -9.82 -23.84
N ARG A 431 8.56 -9.83 -22.77
CA ARG A 431 9.95 -9.35 -22.73
C ARG A 431 10.69 -10.02 -21.57
N CYS A 432 12.02 -10.00 -21.61
CA CYS A 432 12.89 -10.37 -20.49
C CYS A 432 14.24 -9.64 -20.60
N ASP A 433 15.13 -9.86 -19.62
CA ASP A 433 16.54 -9.41 -19.60
C ASP A 433 16.74 -7.90 -19.94
N TYR A 434 15.86 -7.03 -19.44
CA TYR A 434 15.93 -5.58 -19.67
C TYR A 434 15.60 -4.78 -18.41
N LEU A 435 16.34 -3.70 -18.16
CA LEU A 435 16.09 -2.77 -17.05
C LEU A 435 15.72 -1.40 -17.60
N ASP A 436 14.46 -1.02 -17.42
CA ASP A 436 13.97 0.33 -17.70
C ASP A 436 14.40 1.30 -16.58
N PRO A 437 15.16 2.37 -16.87
CA PRO A 437 15.59 3.31 -15.84
C PRO A 437 14.44 4.07 -15.16
N ALA A 438 13.25 4.10 -15.76
CA ALA A 438 12.06 4.72 -15.18
C ALA A 438 11.43 3.90 -14.07
N LEU A 439 11.65 2.58 -14.06
CA LEU A 439 11.08 1.66 -13.10
C LEU A 439 12.07 1.37 -11.97
N ALA A 440 11.52 0.97 -10.82
CA ALA A 440 12.33 0.59 -9.68
C ALA A 440 12.96 -0.78 -9.94
N TRP A 441 14.29 -0.87 -9.86
CA TRP A 441 14.98 -2.15 -9.92
C TRP A 441 15.22 -2.68 -8.51
N VAL A 442 14.57 -3.79 -8.19
CA VAL A 442 14.51 -4.36 -6.85
C VAL A 442 14.63 -5.88 -6.95
N GLY A 443 15.38 -6.50 -6.05
CA GLY A 443 15.29 -7.92 -5.76
C GLY A 443 14.53 -8.14 -4.44
N VAL A 444 13.66 -9.15 -4.39
CA VAL A 444 13.03 -9.64 -3.15
C VAL A 444 13.60 -11.01 -2.76
N LYS A 445 13.20 -11.54 -1.60
CA LYS A 445 13.75 -12.78 -1.03
C LYS A 445 15.29 -12.69 -0.91
N ASN A 446 16.03 -13.67 -1.43
CA ASN A 446 17.49 -13.64 -1.45
C ASN A 446 18.09 -12.86 -2.63
N SER A 447 17.28 -12.37 -3.57
CA SER A 447 17.78 -11.61 -4.73
C SER A 447 18.15 -10.16 -4.41
N GLY A 448 17.84 -9.65 -3.21
CA GLY A 448 18.35 -8.34 -2.84
C GLY A 448 17.63 -7.61 -1.72
N ARG A 449 18.10 -6.39 -1.50
CA ARG A 449 17.50 -5.40 -0.59
C ARG A 449 17.93 -4.00 -1.02
N GLY A 450 16.97 -3.10 -1.19
CA GLY A 450 17.22 -1.73 -1.66
C GLY A 450 16.56 -1.52 -3.01
N VAL A 451 16.90 -0.41 -3.66
CA VAL A 451 16.28 -0.02 -4.93
C VAL A 451 17.25 0.82 -5.74
N SER A 452 17.62 0.38 -6.94
CA SER A 452 18.30 1.25 -7.90
C SER A 452 17.34 1.73 -8.99
N LEU A 453 17.80 2.73 -9.76
CA LEU A 453 17.01 3.38 -10.81
C LEU A 453 15.70 4.00 -10.29
N SER A 454 14.88 4.55 -11.17
CA SER A 454 13.71 5.39 -10.86
C SER A 454 14.03 6.59 -9.95
N LYS A 455 12.99 7.32 -9.54
CA LYS A 455 13.14 8.35 -8.50
C LYS A 455 13.59 7.77 -7.15
N PHE A 456 13.26 6.51 -6.88
CA PHE A 456 13.54 5.87 -5.59
C PHE A 456 15.03 5.52 -5.44
N GLY A 457 15.79 5.37 -6.53
CA GLY A 457 17.24 5.18 -6.47
C GLY A 457 17.98 6.32 -5.77
N TYR A 458 17.49 7.55 -5.87
CA TYR A 458 18.03 8.70 -5.13
C TYR A 458 17.69 8.66 -3.63
N ASP A 459 16.60 8.01 -3.22
CA ASP A 459 16.18 7.95 -1.82
C ASP A 459 17.19 7.20 -0.95
N GLN A 460 17.79 6.11 -1.46
CA GLN A 460 18.78 5.32 -0.74
C GLN A 460 20.18 5.95 -0.71
N LEU A 461 20.46 6.93 -1.58
CA LEU A 461 21.73 7.65 -1.66
C LEU A 461 21.69 9.01 -0.93
N THR A 462 20.56 9.30 -0.29
CA THR A 462 20.36 10.48 0.54
C THR A 462 19.74 10.08 1.88
N ARG A 463 19.76 10.99 2.84
CA ARG A 463 18.99 10.86 4.07
C ARG A 463 18.01 12.01 4.21
N PRO A 464 16.79 11.74 4.70
CA PRO A 464 15.87 12.80 5.07
C PRO A 464 16.45 13.56 6.27
N LYS A 465 16.56 14.88 6.13
CA LYS A 465 16.81 15.81 7.21
C LYS A 465 15.53 16.60 7.40
N SER A 466 15.08 16.73 8.65
CA SER A 466 13.87 17.49 8.97
C SER A 466 14.22 18.80 9.68
N PRO A 467 14.64 19.86 8.96
CA PRO A 467 14.80 21.18 9.55
C PRO A 467 13.54 21.63 10.27
N LYS A 468 13.73 22.09 11.51
CA LYS A 468 12.70 22.72 12.31
C LYS A 468 13.34 23.87 13.08
N GLY A 469 12.92 25.09 12.82
CA GLY A 469 13.48 26.26 13.49
C GLY A 469 12.54 27.46 13.43
N LYS A 470 12.66 28.32 14.45
CA LYS A 470 12.18 29.71 14.39
C LYS A 470 13.22 30.51 13.61
N GLY A 471 13.17 30.47 12.30
CA GLY A 471 14.07 31.28 11.48
C GLY A 471 13.69 32.77 11.60
N ALA A 472 14.64 33.61 11.99
CA ALA A 472 14.55 35.04 11.70
C ALA A 472 14.54 35.18 10.17
N ARG A 473 13.45 35.74 9.62
CA ARG A 473 13.37 36.08 8.20
C ARG A 473 14.51 37.05 7.88
N GLY A 474 15.55 36.58 7.19
CA GLY A 474 16.32 37.46 6.31
C GLY A 474 15.32 38.06 5.33
N LYS A 475 15.36 39.40 5.18
CA LYS A 475 14.44 40.20 4.37
C LYS A 475 14.37 39.70 2.92
N ALA A 476 13.52 38.72 2.68
CA ALA A 476 12.91 38.44 1.38
C ALA A 476 11.40 38.42 1.66
N LYS A 477 10.68 39.19 0.84
CA LYS A 477 9.34 39.73 1.07
C LYS A 477 8.42 38.85 1.92
N ASP A 478 8.00 39.48 3.00
CA ASP A 478 7.14 39.02 4.08
C ASP A 478 5.78 38.60 3.52
N ASP A 479 5.48 37.30 3.47
CA ASP A 479 4.09 36.82 3.47
C ASP A 479 3.99 35.65 4.44
N ARG A 480 3.67 36.00 5.68
CA ARG A 480 3.44 35.08 6.81
C ARG A 480 1.93 34.83 6.86
N THR A 481 1.53 33.59 7.04
CA THR A 481 0.27 33.23 7.71
C THR A 481 0.65 32.10 8.65
N ASP A 482 0.48 32.17 9.96
CA ASP A 482 -0.75 32.56 10.64
C ASP A 482 -0.46 33.37 11.93
N LEU A 483 -0.13 34.64 11.75
CA LEU A 483 -1.02 35.64 12.32
C LEU A 483 -1.70 36.21 11.10
N ILE A 484 -2.79 35.56 10.68
CA ILE A 484 -3.78 36.35 9.97
C ILE A 484 -4.35 37.25 11.05
N GLU A 485 -3.92 38.51 11.09
CA GLU A 485 -4.73 39.51 11.78
C GLU A 485 -6.09 39.55 11.08
N ARG A 486 -7.17 40.00 11.72
CA ARG A 486 -8.48 40.08 11.04
C ARG A 486 -8.40 40.76 9.66
N ALA A 487 -7.40 41.63 9.47
CA ALA A 487 -7.00 42.25 8.21
C ALA A 487 -6.56 41.29 7.09
N ASP A 488 -5.91 40.15 7.36
CA ASP A 488 -5.47 39.21 6.31
C ASP A 488 -6.51 38.10 6.01
N MET A 489 -7.69 38.10 6.68
CA MET A 489 -8.85 37.25 6.33
C MET A 489 -9.70 37.93 5.25
N GLN A 490 -9.05 38.18 4.11
CA GLN A 490 -9.67 38.80 2.95
C GLN A 490 -9.31 38.01 1.69
N ASN A 491 -10.33 37.69 0.90
CA ASN A 491 -10.17 37.10 -0.42
C ASN A 491 -11.24 37.68 -1.34
N ASP A 492 -10.84 38.67 -2.13
CA ASP A 492 -11.77 39.40 -3.00
C ASP A 492 -12.42 38.49 -4.05
N ARG A 493 -11.74 37.42 -4.48
CA ARG A 493 -12.30 36.44 -5.43
C ARG A 493 -13.39 35.59 -4.79
N LEU A 494 -13.15 35.11 -3.57
CA LEU A 494 -14.13 34.36 -2.77
C LEU A 494 -15.36 35.22 -2.53
N PHE A 495 -15.17 36.49 -2.13
CA PHE A 495 -16.26 37.40 -1.87
C PHE A 495 -17.05 37.75 -3.14
N ALA A 496 -16.36 38.13 -4.22
CA ALA A 496 -17.00 38.45 -5.50
C ALA A 496 -17.80 37.25 -6.04
N TYR A 497 -17.22 36.05 -5.98
CA TYR A 497 -17.87 34.85 -6.44
C TYR A 497 -19.14 34.55 -5.65
N TYR A 498 -19.05 34.45 -4.32
CA TYR A 498 -20.19 34.06 -3.49
C TYR A 498 -21.28 35.12 -3.38
N LYS A 499 -20.90 36.40 -3.46
CA LYS A 499 -21.87 37.50 -3.56
C LYS A 499 -22.61 37.46 -4.89
N ALA A 500 -21.93 37.16 -6.00
CA ALA A 500 -22.57 36.95 -7.30
C ALA A 500 -23.53 35.74 -7.29
N GLN A 501 -23.19 34.67 -6.56
CA GLN A 501 -24.06 33.50 -6.38
C GLN A 501 -25.27 33.75 -5.48
N LYS A 502 -25.33 34.87 -4.74
CA LYS A 502 -26.41 35.20 -3.79
C LYS A 502 -26.70 34.09 -2.78
N ILE A 503 -25.65 33.49 -2.22
CA ILE A 503 -25.78 32.40 -1.23
C ILE A 503 -26.49 32.84 0.06
N VAL A 504 -26.42 34.13 0.40
CA VAL A 504 -27.15 34.79 1.50
C VAL A 504 -27.67 36.15 1.02
N PRO A 505 -28.71 36.73 1.66
CA PRO A 505 -29.13 38.10 1.40
C PRO A 505 -27.99 39.10 1.60
N ASP A 506 -28.00 40.22 0.85
CA ASP A 506 -26.93 41.23 0.91
C ASP A 506 -26.79 41.84 2.31
N GLU A 507 -27.87 41.90 3.10
CA GLU A 507 -27.88 42.44 4.46
C GLU A 507 -27.17 41.51 5.47
N GLU A 508 -27.11 40.20 5.20
CA GLU A 508 -26.48 39.19 6.06
C GLU A 508 -25.02 38.92 5.66
N TRP A 509 -24.55 39.51 4.56
CA TRP A 509 -23.23 39.23 4.00
C TRP A 509 -22.09 39.54 4.98
N ASP A 510 -22.14 40.71 5.61
CA ASP A 510 -21.09 41.14 6.55
C ASP A 510 -21.07 40.26 7.80
N GLU A 511 -22.23 39.81 8.27
CA GLU A 511 -22.35 38.87 9.40
C GLU A 511 -21.75 37.50 9.06
N LEU A 512 -22.03 36.98 7.85
CA LEU A 512 -21.43 35.75 7.34
C LEU A 512 -19.91 35.86 7.30
N VAL A 513 -19.38 36.93 6.68
CA VAL A 513 -17.94 37.17 6.57
C VAL A 513 -17.29 37.29 7.95
N ASP A 514 -17.92 38.00 8.88
CA ASP A 514 -17.41 38.13 10.24
C ASP A 514 -17.41 36.81 11.00
N ALA A 515 -18.42 35.96 10.83
CA ALA A 515 -18.44 34.63 11.40
C ALA A 515 -17.35 33.71 10.80
N LEU A 516 -17.09 33.79 9.50
CA LEU A 516 -15.99 33.05 8.84
C LEU A 516 -14.60 33.45 9.39
N ARG A 517 -14.48 34.65 9.98
CA ARG A 517 -13.25 35.16 10.60
C ARG A 517 -13.05 34.70 12.05
N GLN A 518 -14.08 34.17 12.69
CA GLN A 518 -13.99 33.69 14.07
C GLN A 518 -13.49 32.24 14.15
N PRO A 519 -12.69 31.87 15.16
CA PRO A 519 -12.32 30.47 15.41
C PRO A 519 -13.56 29.60 15.62
N LEU A 520 -13.54 28.35 15.13
CA LEU A 520 -14.61 27.39 15.41
C LEU A 520 -14.67 27.02 16.90
N PRO A 521 -15.87 26.84 17.47
CA PRO A 521 -16.01 26.30 18.81
C PRO A 521 -15.51 24.85 18.88
N THR A 522 -15.01 24.46 20.05
CA THR A 522 -14.66 23.05 20.30
C THR A 522 -15.94 22.28 20.55
N THR A 523 -16.15 21.23 19.76
CA THR A 523 -17.36 20.41 19.76
C THR A 523 -17.02 18.94 20.05
N PHE A 524 -17.86 18.29 20.83
CA PHE A 524 -17.75 16.87 21.13
C PHE A 524 -19.14 16.27 21.39
N ARG A 525 -19.28 14.97 21.12
CA ARG A 525 -20.50 14.21 21.40
C ARG A 525 -20.17 13.02 22.30
N VAL A 526 -21.08 12.69 23.19
CA VAL A 526 -21.01 11.47 23.98
C VAL A 526 -21.39 10.30 23.06
N ALA A 527 -20.53 9.27 23.04
CA ALA A 527 -20.63 8.06 22.23
C ALA A 527 -20.78 6.83 23.15
N GLY A 528 -21.39 5.76 22.65
CA GLY A 528 -21.51 4.47 23.38
C GLY A 528 -22.95 3.99 23.58
N SER A 529 -23.12 2.87 24.31
CA SER A 529 -24.45 2.31 24.61
C SER A 529 -25.30 3.32 25.39
N ARG A 530 -26.62 3.33 25.13
CA ARG A 530 -27.54 4.36 25.65
C ARG A 530 -27.41 4.60 27.17
N GLN A 531 -27.15 3.57 27.95
CA GLN A 531 -26.99 3.68 29.40
C GLN A 531 -25.68 4.37 29.82
N THR A 532 -24.55 3.97 29.25
CA THR A 532 -23.23 4.58 29.53
C THR A 532 -23.17 6.02 29.04
N ALA A 533 -23.74 6.29 27.86
CA ALA A 533 -23.82 7.63 27.29
C ALA A 533 -24.65 8.57 28.20
N ASN A 534 -25.79 8.10 28.70
CA ASN A 534 -26.63 8.90 29.60
C ASN A 534 -25.94 9.20 30.94
N THR A 535 -25.27 8.22 31.56
CA THR A 535 -24.55 8.47 32.82
C THR A 535 -23.37 9.43 32.63
N LEU A 536 -22.62 9.29 31.53
CA LEU A 536 -21.53 10.20 31.21
C LEU A 536 -22.05 11.61 30.93
N ASN A 537 -23.15 11.73 30.18
CA ASN A 537 -23.80 13.00 29.90
C ASN A 537 -24.29 13.69 31.19
N ASN A 538 -24.92 12.93 32.09
CA ASN A 538 -25.32 13.41 33.41
C ASN A 538 -24.14 13.85 34.27
N THR A 539 -22.99 13.17 34.17
CA THR A 539 -21.76 13.55 34.87
C THR A 539 -21.21 14.87 34.33
N ILE A 540 -21.18 15.05 33.01
CA ILE A 540 -20.80 16.33 32.39
C ILE A 540 -21.72 17.44 32.87
N LYS A 541 -23.04 17.21 32.82
CA LYS A 541 -24.07 18.19 33.18
C LYS A 541 -24.10 18.55 34.66
N ASN A 542 -24.00 17.58 35.56
CA ASN A 542 -24.24 17.77 36.99
C ASN A 542 -22.96 17.97 37.81
N VAL A 543 -21.79 17.58 37.28
CA VAL A 543 -20.51 17.68 37.99
C VAL A 543 -19.56 18.64 37.29
N HIS A 544 -19.25 18.41 36.02
CA HIS A 544 -18.23 19.20 35.33
C HIS A 544 -18.68 20.60 34.97
N VAL A 545 -19.88 20.77 34.40
CA VAL A 545 -20.41 22.08 34.00
C VAL A 545 -20.53 23.03 35.21
N PRO A 546 -21.11 22.63 36.37
CA PRO A 546 -21.14 23.48 37.56
C PRO A 546 -19.75 23.85 38.06
N SER A 547 -18.79 22.92 38.04
CA SER A 547 -17.40 23.19 38.46
C SER A 547 -16.66 24.20 37.59
N LEU A 548 -17.17 24.50 36.40
CA LEU A 548 -16.61 25.47 35.45
C LEU A 548 -17.36 26.81 35.47
N GLY A 549 -18.49 26.90 36.18
CA GLY A 549 -19.43 28.02 36.09
C GLY A 549 -18.93 29.35 36.66
N ASP A 550 -17.93 29.35 37.54
CA ASP A 550 -17.43 30.54 38.24
C ASP A 550 -15.97 30.90 37.90
N VAL A 551 -15.43 30.33 36.83
CA VAL A 551 -14.04 30.59 36.44
C VAL A 551 -13.92 31.96 35.76
N VAL A 552 -13.11 32.84 36.36
CA VAL A 552 -12.76 34.17 35.83
C VAL A 552 -11.32 34.16 35.35
N PHE A 553 -11.08 34.57 34.10
CA PHE A 553 -9.74 34.70 33.53
C PHE A 553 -9.55 36.09 32.93
N GLU A 554 -8.48 36.80 33.33
CA GLU A 554 -8.18 38.16 32.87
C GLU A 554 -9.37 39.14 33.02
N GLY A 555 -10.14 39.01 34.12
CA GLY A 555 -11.29 39.86 34.43
C GLY A 555 -12.59 39.51 33.70
N GLN A 556 -12.59 38.50 32.82
CA GLN A 556 -13.78 38.03 32.10
C GLN A 556 -14.25 36.66 32.61
N LYS A 557 -15.57 36.51 32.78
CA LYS A 557 -16.19 35.22 33.11
C LYS A 557 -16.15 34.32 31.89
N ILE A 558 -15.54 33.14 32.02
CA ILE A 558 -15.45 32.19 30.92
C ILE A 558 -16.70 31.31 30.91
N PRO A 559 -17.44 31.21 29.79
CA PRO A 559 -18.66 30.41 29.75
C PRO A 559 -18.33 28.91 29.85
N PRO A 560 -19.10 28.12 30.62
CA PRO A 560 -18.96 26.68 30.64
C PRO A 560 -19.47 26.05 29.33
N PRO A 561 -19.18 24.76 29.08
CA PRO A 561 -19.75 24.04 27.95
C PRO A 561 -21.28 24.03 27.95
N VAL A 562 -21.86 24.21 26.76
CA VAL A 562 -23.30 24.21 26.53
C VAL A 562 -23.70 23.06 25.61
N GLN A 563 -24.90 22.52 25.80
CA GLN A 563 -25.45 21.49 24.93
C GLN A 563 -25.82 22.09 23.57
N ILE A 564 -25.60 21.34 22.50
CA ILE A 564 -26.04 21.71 21.15
C ILE A 564 -27.54 21.40 21.07
N PRO A 565 -28.42 22.40 20.93
CA PRO A 565 -29.86 22.21 21.12
C PRO A 565 -30.48 21.21 20.13
N TRP A 566 -30.12 21.34 18.86
CA TRP A 566 -30.66 20.50 17.78
C TRP A 566 -30.14 19.05 17.78
N TYR A 567 -29.13 18.72 18.59
CA TYR A 567 -28.58 17.37 18.63
C TYR A 567 -29.44 16.46 19.53
N PRO A 568 -29.84 15.25 19.07
CA PRO A 568 -30.70 14.35 19.84
C PRO A 568 -30.24 14.08 21.27
N ASP A 569 -31.21 13.98 22.18
CA ASP A 569 -31.04 13.60 23.59
C ASP A 569 -30.04 14.49 24.38
N GLY A 570 -29.65 15.65 23.83
CA GLY A 570 -28.67 16.55 24.43
C GLY A 570 -27.29 15.91 24.59
N LEU A 571 -26.91 14.99 23.71
CA LEU A 571 -25.63 14.25 23.82
C LEU A 571 -24.43 14.96 23.20
N ALA A 572 -24.63 16.08 22.50
CA ALA A 572 -23.55 16.89 21.94
C ALA A 572 -23.38 18.21 22.69
N TRP A 573 -22.13 18.62 22.82
CA TRP A 573 -21.71 19.78 23.60
C TRP A 573 -20.75 20.63 22.78
N GLN A 574 -20.79 21.93 23.03
CA GLN A 574 -19.88 22.90 22.47
C GLN A 574 -19.38 23.87 23.52
N PHE A 575 -18.13 24.33 23.37
CA PHE A 575 -17.57 25.38 24.20
C PHE A 575 -16.52 26.18 23.44
N ASN A 576 -16.49 27.48 23.70
CA ASN A 576 -15.54 28.40 23.10
C ASN A 576 -14.60 28.94 24.18
N VAL A 577 -13.54 28.17 24.46
CA VAL A 577 -12.57 28.51 25.50
C VAL A 577 -11.19 28.72 24.87
N PRO A 578 -10.58 29.92 25.01
CA PRO A 578 -9.26 30.17 24.44
C PRO A 578 -8.21 29.21 25.02
N LYS A 579 -7.25 28.79 24.17
CA LYS A 579 -6.18 27.85 24.55
C LYS A 579 -5.35 28.28 25.76
N LYS A 580 -5.27 29.60 26.04
CA LYS A 580 -4.58 30.14 27.22
C LYS A 580 -5.30 29.74 28.52
N VAL A 581 -6.64 29.80 28.52
CA VAL A 581 -7.48 29.44 29.67
C VAL A 581 -7.37 27.94 29.95
N LEU A 582 -7.50 27.10 28.92
CA LEU A 582 -7.35 25.63 29.02
C LEU A 582 -6.02 25.18 29.66
N ARG A 583 -4.96 25.99 29.55
CA ARG A 583 -3.62 25.68 30.09
C ARG A 583 -3.38 26.24 31.48
N LYS A 584 -3.94 27.40 31.80
CA LYS A 584 -3.66 28.15 33.03
C LYS A 584 -4.67 27.91 34.15
N GLN A 585 -5.91 27.55 33.83
CA GLN A 585 -6.97 27.34 34.82
C GLN A 585 -7.07 25.85 35.22
N PRO A 586 -6.92 25.50 36.51
CA PRO A 586 -6.96 24.12 36.99
C PRO A 586 -8.23 23.36 36.63
N GLU A 587 -9.40 24.02 36.71
CA GLU A 587 -10.73 23.46 36.49
C GLU A 587 -10.91 23.06 35.02
N PHE A 588 -10.57 23.97 34.09
CA PHE A 588 -10.59 23.70 32.65
C PHE A 588 -9.54 22.69 32.22
N LYS A 589 -8.37 22.64 32.88
CA LYS A 589 -7.35 21.61 32.65
C LYS A 589 -7.88 20.24 33.06
N LYS A 590 -8.55 20.12 34.21
CA LYS A 590 -9.18 18.88 34.69
C LYS A 590 -10.26 18.40 33.71
N PHE A 591 -11.13 19.31 33.27
CA PHE A 591 -12.17 19.00 32.28
C PHE A 591 -11.60 18.61 30.91
N HIS A 592 -10.57 19.31 30.42
CA HIS A 592 -9.91 18.95 29.16
C HIS A 592 -9.24 17.58 29.24
N SER A 593 -8.55 17.27 30.34
CA SER A 593 -7.98 15.94 30.56
C SER A 593 -9.05 14.86 30.57
N PHE A 594 -10.19 15.10 31.23
CA PHE A 594 -11.36 14.21 31.18
C PHE A 594 -11.87 14.02 29.74
N LEU A 595 -11.97 15.07 28.92
CA LEU A 595 -12.40 14.92 27.52
C LEU A 595 -11.39 14.15 26.67
N VAL A 596 -10.08 14.38 26.83
CA VAL A 596 -9.03 13.63 26.11
C VAL A 596 -9.15 12.15 26.46
N PHE A 597 -9.29 11.88 27.74
CA PHE A 597 -9.41 10.56 28.31
C PHE A 597 -10.63 9.79 27.77
N GLU A 598 -11.83 10.36 27.86
CA GLU A 598 -13.04 9.69 27.38
C GLU A 598 -13.03 9.53 25.85
N THR A 599 -12.28 10.38 25.14
CA THR A 599 -12.05 10.22 23.69
C THR A 599 -11.17 9.01 23.37
N GLU A 600 -10.17 8.71 24.20
CA GLU A 600 -9.28 7.54 24.02
C GLU A 600 -10.00 6.22 24.28
N VAL A 601 -10.92 6.21 25.25
CA VAL A 601 -11.72 5.01 25.61
C VAL A 601 -12.91 4.79 24.65
N GLY A 602 -13.26 5.78 23.82
CA GLY A 602 -14.34 5.66 22.83
C GLY A 602 -15.71 6.15 23.31
N ASN A 603 -15.82 6.69 24.53
CA ASN A 603 -17.06 7.22 25.09
C ASN A 603 -17.34 8.67 24.66
N ILE A 604 -16.36 9.37 24.11
CA ILE A 604 -16.53 10.70 23.53
C ILE A 604 -15.94 10.73 22.13
N SER A 605 -16.66 11.33 21.19
CA SER A 605 -16.15 11.63 19.86
C SER A 605 -15.99 13.13 19.69
N ARG A 606 -14.78 13.58 19.33
CA ARG A 606 -14.51 14.98 18.97
C ARG A 606 -14.78 15.15 17.49
N GLN A 607 -15.85 15.87 17.18
CA GLN A 607 -16.34 16.04 15.82
C GLN A 607 -16.94 17.44 15.70
N GLU A 608 -16.69 18.09 14.57
CA GLU A 608 -17.28 19.38 14.24
C GLU A 608 -18.81 19.28 14.16
N GLY A 609 -19.54 20.25 14.71
CA GLY A 609 -21.02 20.21 14.80
C GLY A 609 -21.71 19.85 13.49
N VAL A 610 -21.43 20.59 12.40
CA VAL A 610 -22.06 20.32 11.09
C VAL A 610 -21.66 18.99 10.47
N SER A 611 -20.49 18.44 10.84
CA SER A 611 -20.06 17.11 10.41
C SER A 611 -20.90 15.99 11.04
N MET A 612 -21.67 16.28 12.09
CA MET A 612 -22.58 15.33 12.72
C MET A 612 -23.94 15.20 12.00
N LEU A 613 -24.27 16.13 11.10
CA LEU A 613 -25.59 16.20 10.45
C LEU A 613 -25.84 15.05 9.47
N PRO A 614 -24.90 14.66 8.57
CA PRO A 614 -25.23 13.66 7.55
C PRO A 614 -25.67 12.31 8.12
N PRO A 615 -24.99 11.72 9.14
CA PRO A 615 -25.47 10.49 9.77
C PRO A 615 -26.84 10.64 10.47
N LEU A 616 -27.16 11.82 11.02
CA LEU A 616 -28.46 12.06 11.66
C LEU A 616 -29.60 12.05 10.64
N PHE A 617 -29.42 12.69 9.49
CA PHE A 617 -30.42 12.66 8.41
C PHE A 617 -30.50 11.31 7.68
N LEU A 618 -29.46 10.50 7.80
CA LEU A 618 -29.46 9.15 7.25
C LEU A 618 -30.44 8.24 8.02
N GLU A 619 -30.72 8.49 9.30
CA GLU A 619 -31.66 7.71 10.11
C GLU A 619 -31.38 6.20 10.04
N VAL A 620 -30.14 5.84 10.41
CA VAL A 620 -29.69 4.44 10.47
C VAL A 620 -30.32 3.76 11.69
N GLU A 621 -30.70 2.50 11.51
CA GLU A 621 -31.29 1.66 12.54
C GLU A 621 -30.51 0.35 12.61
N PRO A 622 -30.57 -0.40 13.73
CA PRO A 622 -29.75 -1.59 13.95
C PRO A 622 -29.83 -2.69 12.90
N HIS A 623 -30.94 -2.78 12.16
CA HIS A 623 -31.15 -3.78 11.13
C HIS A 623 -30.80 -3.31 9.71
N HIS A 624 -30.48 -2.02 9.53
CA HIS A 624 -30.18 -1.45 8.21
C HIS A 624 -28.83 -1.93 7.67
N LYS A 625 -28.78 -2.07 6.34
CA LYS A 625 -27.53 -2.17 5.59
C LYS A 625 -27.11 -0.78 5.16
N ALA A 626 -26.10 -0.25 5.82
CA ALA A 626 -25.57 1.08 5.61
C ALA A 626 -24.23 1.04 4.85
N MET A 627 -24.01 2.03 3.98
CA MET A 627 -22.74 2.25 3.31
C MET A 627 -22.24 3.67 3.52
N ASP A 628 -20.95 3.83 3.80
CA ASP A 628 -20.24 5.10 3.81
C ASP A 628 -19.24 5.11 2.65
N MET A 629 -19.53 5.89 1.60
CA MET A 629 -18.80 5.79 0.34
C MET A 629 -17.39 6.42 0.37
N CYS A 630 -17.17 7.39 1.26
CA CYS A 630 -15.94 8.19 1.39
C CYS A 630 -15.62 8.41 2.87
N ALA A 631 -15.33 7.31 3.57
CA ALA A 631 -15.44 7.17 5.01
C ALA A 631 -14.37 7.92 5.84
N ALA A 632 -13.22 8.29 5.29
CA ALA A 632 -12.16 8.88 6.11
C ALA A 632 -12.35 10.40 6.34
N PRO A 633 -12.04 10.92 7.54
CA PRO A 633 -11.17 10.33 8.56
C PRO A 633 -11.84 9.29 9.49
N GLY A 634 -13.16 9.10 9.46
CA GLY A 634 -13.88 8.05 10.19
C GLY A 634 -14.91 8.51 11.23
N SER A 635 -15.07 9.82 11.46
CA SER A 635 -15.98 10.32 12.51
C SER A 635 -17.47 10.08 12.20
N LYS A 636 -17.87 10.20 10.93
CA LYS A 636 -19.23 9.91 10.47
C LYS A 636 -19.50 8.41 10.47
N THR A 637 -18.54 7.60 10.03
CA THR A 637 -18.61 6.14 10.09
C THR A 637 -18.83 5.65 11.52
N ALA A 638 -18.09 6.20 12.50
CA ALA A 638 -18.29 5.86 13.91
C ALA A 638 -19.71 6.21 14.39
N GLN A 639 -20.26 7.36 13.99
CA GLN A 639 -21.64 7.76 14.34
C GLN A 639 -22.69 6.82 13.72
N ILE A 640 -22.46 6.34 12.49
CA ILE A 640 -23.31 5.33 11.85
C ILE A 640 -23.21 4.00 12.60
N LEU A 641 -22.00 3.60 13.00
CA LEU A 641 -21.76 2.36 13.73
C LEU A 641 -22.45 2.38 15.11
N GLU A 642 -22.42 3.52 15.80
CA GLU A 642 -23.18 3.72 17.05
C GLU A 642 -24.69 3.55 16.84
N ALA A 643 -25.24 4.06 15.75
CA ALA A 643 -26.66 3.88 15.43
C ALA A 643 -27.02 2.41 15.16
N ILE A 644 -26.10 1.64 14.56
CA ILE A 644 -26.27 0.19 14.37
C ILE A 644 -26.29 -0.55 15.72
N HIS A 645 -25.56 -0.05 16.72
CA HIS A 645 -25.51 -0.62 18.07
C HIS A 645 -26.51 0.01 19.07
N ALA A 646 -27.47 0.82 18.61
CA ALA A 646 -28.33 1.62 19.48
C ALA A 646 -29.22 0.83 20.46
N HIS A 647 -29.41 -0.48 20.25
CA HIS A 647 -30.20 -1.37 21.10
C HIS A 647 -29.36 -2.26 22.04
N ASP A 648 -28.03 -2.14 22.02
CA ASP A 648 -27.18 -2.94 22.90
C ASP A 648 -27.28 -2.48 24.36
N THR A 649 -27.38 -3.45 25.28
CA THR A 649 -27.30 -3.21 26.72
C THR A 649 -25.96 -3.69 27.29
N ILE A 650 -25.63 -3.30 28.53
CA ILE A 650 -24.34 -3.62 29.18
C ILE A 650 -24.14 -5.14 29.36
N THR A 651 -25.22 -5.90 29.55
CA THR A 651 -25.20 -7.35 29.83
C THR A 651 -25.79 -8.20 28.72
N SER A 652 -26.48 -7.60 27.75
CA SER A 652 -26.93 -8.26 26.52
C SER A 652 -26.55 -7.38 25.32
N SER A 653 -25.32 -7.55 24.86
CA SER A 653 -24.84 -7.07 23.57
C SER A 653 -25.27 -8.08 22.51
N SER A 654 -26.40 -7.82 21.87
CA SER A 654 -26.78 -8.60 20.70
C SER A 654 -25.81 -8.29 19.56
N ILE A 655 -25.28 -9.31 18.88
CA ILE A 655 -24.59 -9.08 17.62
C ILE A 655 -25.61 -8.40 16.67
N PRO A 656 -25.35 -7.17 16.19
CA PRO A 656 -26.33 -6.45 15.39
C PRO A 656 -26.61 -7.19 14.09
N SER A 657 -27.87 -7.17 13.63
CA SER A 657 -28.29 -7.85 12.39
C SER A 657 -27.98 -7.05 11.12
N GLY A 658 -27.76 -5.73 11.25
CA GLY A 658 -27.42 -4.83 10.15
C GLY A 658 -25.98 -4.97 9.63
N LEU A 659 -25.58 -4.05 8.76
CA LEU A 659 -24.26 -4.01 8.14
C LEU A 659 -23.80 -2.56 8.05
N LEU A 660 -22.54 -2.27 8.36
CA LEU A 660 -21.87 -1.06 7.90
C LEU A 660 -20.72 -1.41 6.98
N LEU A 661 -20.81 -0.98 5.73
CA LEU A 661 -19.71 -1.02 4.79
C LEU A 661 -19.10 0.37 4.67
N ALA A 662 -17.84 0.53 5.08
CA ALA A 662 -17.12 1.79 4.98
C ALA A 662 -16.03 1.71 3.91
N ASN A 663 -16.03 2.66 2.97
CA ASN A 663 -15.13 2.66 1.83
C ASN A 663 -14.29 3.96 1.77
N ASP A 664 -13.02 3.85 1.41
CA ASP A 664 -12.20 5.01 1.02
C ASP A 664 -11.21 4.60 -0.07
N SER A 665 -10.92 5.48 -1.03
CA SER A 665 -10.00 5.18 -2.13
C SER A 665 -8.53 5.20 -1.71
N ASP A 666 -8.18 5.89 -0.63
CA ASP A 666 -6.81 5.99 -0.12
C ASP A 666 -6.53 4.94 0.97
N ASN A 667 -5.54 4.08 0.72
CA ASN A 667 -5.18 2.99 1.62
C ASN A 667 -4.64 3.45 3.00
N LYS A 668 -3.97 4.60 3.09
CA LYS A 668 -3.51 5.15 4.37
C LYS A 668 -4.70 5.66 5.18
N ARG A 669 -5.67 6.28 4.50
CA ARG A 669 -6.91 6.77 5.12
C ARG A 669 -7.80 5.64 5.63
N THR A 670 -7.86 4.48 4.95
CA THR A 670 -8.57 3.29 5.46
C THR A 670 -7.94 2.73 6.74
N HIS A 671 -6.62 2.77 6.91
CA HIS A 671 -5.99 2.36 8.18
C HIS A 671 -6.32 3.30 9.34
N LEU A 672 -6.40 4.61 9.09
CA LEU A 672 -6.85 5.58 10.09
C LEU A 672 -8.31 5.32 10.51
N LEU A 673 -9.18 5.04 9.54
CA LEU A 673 -10.58 4.67 9.76
C LEU A 673 -10.71 3.41 10.64
N ILE A 674 -9.93 2.35 10.35
CA ILE A 674 -9.91 1.12 11.16
C ILE A 674 -9.50 1.43 12.59
N HIS A 675 -8.46 2.24 12.79
CA HIS A 675 -8.00 2.64 14.12
C HIS A 675 -9.04 3.47 14.88
N GLN A 676 -9.77 4.37 14.21
CA GLN A 676 -10.84 5.14 14.85
C GLN A 676 -12.04 4.25 15.21
N SER A 677 -12.40 3.31 14.32
CA SER A 677 -13.53 2.40 14.50
C SER A 677 -13.25 1.32 15.55
N ALA A 678 -11.98 0.99 15.83
CA ALA A 678 -11.59 0.04 16.88
C ALA A 678 -12.02 0.47 18.30
N ARG A 679 -12.44 1.73 18.48
CA ARG A 679 -13.01 2.22 19.75
C ARG A 679 -14.43 1.73 19.99
N LEU A 680 -15.14 1.33 18.93
CA LEU A 680 -16.43 0.67 18.98
C LEU A 680 -16.37 -0.59 18.11
N PRO A 681 -15.72 -1.67 18.59
CA PRO A 681 -15.61 -2.91 17.84
C PRO A 681 -17.00 -3.47 17.51
N SER A 682 -17.25 -3.77 16.24
CA SER A 682 -18.51 -4.31 15.76
C SER A 682 -18.32 -5.54 14.86
N PRO A 683 -19.05 -6.64 15.08
CA PRO A 683 -19.13 -7.76 14.15
C PRO A 683 -19.81 -7.42 12.81
N ALA A 684 -20.51 -6.28 12.71
CA ALA A 684 -21.23 -5.83 11.52
C ALA A 684 -20.44 -4.84 10.65
N LEU A 685 -19.18 -4.52 10.99
CA LEU A 685 -18.35 -3.59 10.24
C LEU A 685 -17.51 -4.31 9.18
N MET A 686 -17.54 -3.76 7.96
CA MET A 686 -16.61 -4.09 6.86
C MET A 686 -15.96 -2.81 6.35
N VAL A 687 -14.66 -2.85 6.09
CA VAL A 687 -13.89 -1.73 5.53
C VAL A 687 -13.26 -2.13 4.21
N THR A 688 -13.57 -1.41 3.13
CA THR A 688 -13.01 -1.63 1.79
C THR A 688 -12.16 -0.46 1.32
N ASN A 689 -11.19 -0.74 0.43
CA ASN A 689 -10.35 0.28 -0.19
C ASN A 689 -10.54 0.32 -1.72
N LEU A 690 -11.53 1.09 -2.19
CA LEU A 690 -11.92 1.17 -3.60
C LEU A 690 -12.30 2.60 -3.99
N ASP A 691 -12.22 2.93 -5.28
CA ASP A 691 -12.78 4.18 -5.81
C ASP A 691 -14.32 4.15 -5.71
N ALA A 692 -14.88 5.17 -5.06
CA ALA A 692 -16.30 5.29 -4.80
C ALA A 692 -17.12 5.46 -6.10
N SER A 693 -16.53 6.08 -7.12
CA SER A 693 -17.19 6.37 -8.40
C SER A 693 -17.44 5.12 -9.26
N ASN A 694 -16.70 4.04 -9.01
CA ASN A 694 -16.80 2.77 -9.70
C ASN A 694 -16.94 1.57 -8.74
N TYR A 695 -17.44 1.81 -7.52
CA TYR A 695 -17.56 0.79 -6.48
C TYR A 695 -18.28 -0.47 -6.99
N PRO A 696 -17.75 -1.69 -6.86
CA PRO A 696 -18.31 -2.88 -7.50
C PRO A 696 -19.63 -3.32 -6.89
N THR A 697 -20.36 -4.17 -7.61
CA THR A 697 -21.60 -4.77 -7.14
C THR A 697 -21.30 -5.94 -6.21
N ILE A 698 -21.86 -5.93 -5.00
CA ILE A 698 -21.69 -7.01 -4.01
C ILE A 698 -22.81 -8.03 -4.20
N LYS A 699 -22.48 -9.33 -4.14
CA LYS A 699 -23.37 -10.46 -4.35
C LYS A 699 -23.83 -11.07 -3.01
N ILE A 700 -25.08 -11.53 -2.95
CA ILE A 700 -25.64 -12.28 -1.82
C ILE A 700 -26.50 -13.46 -2.33
N PRO A 701 -26.56 -14.60 -1.61
CA PRO A 701 -27.30 -15.78 -2.01
C PRO A 701 -28.82 -15.61 -1.85
N VAL A 702 -29.59 -16.35 -2.64
CA VAL A 702 -31.07 -16.35 -2.61
C VAL A 702 -31.61 -17.20 -1.48
N ALA A 703 -32.68 -16.76 -0.83
CA ALA A 703 -33.51 -17.63 0.00
C ALA A 703 -34.24 -18.67 -0.89
N ARG A 704 -33.74 -19.92 -0.90
CA ARG A 704 -34.32 -21.18 -1.43
C ARG A 704 -35.27 -21.06 -2.64
N GLY A 705 -34.80 -21.47 -3.83
CA GLY A 705 -35.66 -22.02 -4.89
C GLY A 705 -35.53 -21.45 -6.31
N LYS A 706 -34.64 -20.47 -6.57
CA LYS A 706 -34.34 -19.98 -7.94
C LYS A 706 -32.83 -19.74 -8.09
N GLU A 707 -32.24 -20.15 -9.22
CA GLU A 707 -30.79 -20.20 -9.53
C GLU A 707 -30.11 -18.83 -9.78
N ALA A 708 -30.74 -17.69 -9.49
CA ALA A 708 -30.21 -16.37 -9.82
C ALA A 708 -29.56 -15.65 -8.62
N GLN A 709 -28.25 -15.36 -8.64
CA GLN A 709 -27.57 -14.57 -7.58
C GLN A 709 -28.18 -13.16 -7.43
N LEU A 710 -28.48 -12.72 -6.20
CA LEU A 710 -28.99 -11.37 -5.94
C LEU A 710 -27.86 -10.38 -5.68
N VAL A 711 -28.08 -9.13 -6.07
CA VAL A 711 -27.22 -7.99 -5.79
C VAL A 711 -27.55 -7.40 -4.42
N LEU A 712 -26.54 -7.19 -3.58
CA LEU A 712 -26.66 -6.43 -2.35
C LEU A 712 -27.01 -4.98 -2.69
N VAL A 713 -28.14 -4.53 -2.16
CA VAL A 713 -28.56 -3.15 -2.15
C VAL A 713 -28.59 -2.65 -0.70
N PHE A 714 -28.37 -1.35 -0.53
CA PHE A 714 -28.27 -0.71 0.77
C PHE A 714 -29.57 0.01 1.13
N ASP A 715 -29.95 -0.04 2.40
CA ASP A 715 -31.08 0.73 2.91
C ASP A 715 -30.69 2.19 3.12
N ARG A 716 -29.42 2.45 3.43
CA ARG A 716 -28.84 3.75 3.78
C ARG A 716 -27.46 3.94 3.14
N ILE A 717 -27.26 5.04 2.41
CA ILE A 717 -25.93 5.36 1.85
C ILE A 717 -25.55 6.80 2.19
N LEU A 718 -24.36 6.98 2.75
CA LEU A 718 -23.74 8.28 2.97
C LEU A 718 -22.76 8.58 1.83
N CYS A 719 -22.96 9.72 1.18
CA CYS A 719 -22.08 10.30 0.17
C CYS A 719 -21.47 11.61 0.70
N ASP A 720 -20.55 11.50 1.65
CA ASP A 720 -19.73 12.63 2.12
C ASP A 720 -18.53 12.81 1.17
N VAL A 721 -18.81 13.37 0.00
CA VAL A 721 -17.88 13.34 -1.15
C VAL A 721 -16.70 14.31 -0.96
N PRO A 722 -15.56 14.07 -1.64
CA PRO A 722 -14.46 15.03 -1.69
C PRO A 722 -14.96 16.41 -2.17
N CYS A 723 -14.62 17.48 -1.44
CA CYS A 723 -15.06 18.85 -1.66
C CYS A 723 -13.88 19.84 -1.57
N SER A 724 -14.07 21.04 -2.12
CA SER A 724 -13.11 22.16 -2.03
C SER A 724 -12.78 22.57 -0.58
N GLY A 725 -13.67 22.28 0.37
CA GLY A 725 -13.44 22.52 1.79
C GLY A 725 -13.71 23.95 2.26
N ASP A 726 -14.22 24.82 1.40
CA ASP A 726 -14.35 26.24 1.69
C ASP A 726 -15.41 26.60 2.74
N GLY A 727 -16.41 25.75 2.95
CA GLY A 727 -17.30 25.80 4.12
C GLY A 727 -16.56 25.61 5.45
N THR A 728 -15.36 25.01 5.42
CA THR A 728 -14.50 24.80 6.59
C THR A 728 -13.36 25.82 6.70
N ILE A 729 -13.46 26.99 6.07
CA ILE A 729 -12.42 28.04 6.12
C ILE A 729 -12.02 28.46 7.54
N ARG A 730 -12.95 28.36 8.50
CA ARG A 730 -12.71 28.60 9.94
C ARG A 730 -11.82 27.54 10.61
N LYS A 731 -11.73 26.35 10.00
CA LYS A 731 -10.91 25.20 10.42
C LYS A 731 -9.58 25.17 9.66
N ASN A 732 -9.62 25.51 8.38
CA ASN A 732 -8.47 25.54 7.48
C ASN A 732 -8.24 26.97 6.97
N MET A 733 -7.47 27.74 7.73
CA MET A 733 -7.22 29.15 7.43
C MET A 733 -6.44 29.37 6.12
N GLY A 734 -5.75 28.35 5.60
CA GLY A 734 -5.05 28.42 4.32
C GLY A 734 -5.98 28.68 3.14
N ILE A 735 -7.25 28.28 3.25
CA ILE A 735 -8.28 28.51 2.23
C ILE A 735 -8.48 30.01 1.98
N TRP A 736 -8.37 30.87 2.99
CA TRP A 736 -8.43 32.33 2.79
C TRP A 736 -7.47 32.82 1.70
N LYS A 737 -6.29 32.20 1.59
CA LYS A 737 -5.26 32.60 0.61
C LYS A 737 -5.33 31.84 -0.70
N SER A 738 -5.62 30.54 -0.63
CA SER A 738 -5.50 29.65 -1.79
C SER A 738 -6.81 29.44 -2.54
N TRP A 739 -7.96 29.84 -1.98
CA TRP A 739 -9.25 29.56 -2.59
C TRP A 739 -9.36 30.11 -4.01
N GLN A 740 -9.76 29.24 -4.93
CA GLN A 740 -10.13 29.59 -6.28
C GLN A 740 -11.35 28.74 -6.71
N PRO A 741 -12.21 29.26 -7.60
CA PRO A 741 -13.43 28.58 -8.04
C PRO A 741 -13.16 27.25 -8.75
N MET A 742 -11.99 27.11 -9.37
CA MET A 742 -11.60 25.91 -10.12
C MET A 742 -11.43 24.68 -9.24
N ASP A 743 -11.17 24.86 -7.94
CA ASP A 743 -11.05 23.74 -7.00
C ASP A 743 -12.38 22.99 -6.87
N GLY A 744 -13.51 23.71 -6.90
CA GLY A 744 -14.85 23.12 -6.94
C GLY A 744 -15.22 22.57 -8.32
N ASN A 745 -14.99 23.33 -9.40
CA ASN A 745 -15.30 22.89 -10.76
C ASN A 745 -14.58 21.58 -11.12
N GLY A 746 -13.31 21.42 -10.71
CA GLY A 746 -12.54 20.20 -10.99
C GLY A 746 -13.05 18.94 -10.30
N LEU A 747 -13.87 19.07 -9.25
CA LEU A 747 -14.44 17.96 -8.49
C LEU A 747 -15.85 17.55 -8.95
N HIS A 748 -16.57 18.45 -9.61
CA HIS A 748 -17.98 18.29 -9.99
C HIS A 748 -18.27 16.94 -10.66
N SER A 749 -17.57 16.60 -11.74
CA SER A 749 -17.81 15.33 -12.46
C SER A 749 -17.52 14.09 -11.60
N LEU A 750 -16.57 14.15 -10.67
CA LEU A 750 -16.31 13.05 -9.75
C LEU A 750 -17.46 12.89 -8.74
N GLN A 751 -17.93 14.01 -8.18
CA GLN A 751 -19.03 14.05 -7.21
C GLN A 751 -20.33 13.50 -7.83
N VAL A 752 -20.64 13.88 -9.07
CA VAL A 752 -21.78 13.33 -9.84
C VAL A 752 -21.66 11.81 -10.01
N ARG A 753 -20.50 11.30 -10.44
CA ARG A 753 -20.30 9.85 -10.61
C ARG A 753 -20.47 9.07 -9.31
N ILE A 754 -19.97 9.60 -8.19
CA ILE A 754 -20.14 8.97 -6.87
C ILE A 754 -21.64 8.92 -6.50
N LEU A 755 -22.37 10.02 -6.65
CA LEU A 755 -23.80 10.07 -6.33
C LEU A 755 -24.64 9.15 -7.24
N ILE A 756 -24.36 9.13 -8.54
CA ILE A 756 -25.02 8.20 -9.48
C ILE A 756 -24.72 6.75 -9.10
N ARG A 757 -23.48 6.44 -8.69
CA ARG A 757 -23.16 5.08 -8.24
C ARG A 757 -23.92 4.72 -6.96
N ALA A 758 -24.06 5.65 -6.01
CA ALA A 758 -24.87 5.47 -4.80
C ALA A 758 -26.34 5.18 -5.14
N MET A 759 -26.95 5.96 -6.04
CA MET A 759 -28.32 5.76 -6.51
C MET A 759 -28.54 4.35 -7.07
N LYS A 760 -27.60 3.83 -7.84
CA LYS A 760 -27.67 2.47 -8.40
C LYS A 760 -27.61 1.36 -7.33
N MET A 761 -27.00 1.61 -6.18
CA MET A 761 -26.84 0.63 -5.09
C MET A 761 -27.92 0.76 -4.01
N LEU A 762 -28.84 1.73 -4.13
CA LEU A 762 -29.88 1.98 -3.15
C LEU A 762 -31.10 1.05 -3.35
N ARG A 763 -31.59 0.49 -2.26
CA ARG A 763 -32.84 -0.29 -2.25
C ARG A 763 -34.06 0.61 -2.47
N SER A 764 -35.16 0.03 -2.95
CA SER A 764 -36.49 0.68 -2.95
C SER A 764 -36.85 1.16 -1.53
N ASN A 765 -37.30 2.41 -1.40
CA ASN A 765 -37.53 3.14 -0.14
C ASN A 765 -36.27 3.37 0.72
N GLY A 766 -35.07 3.14 0.17
CA GLY A 766 -33.82 3.51 0.81
C GLY A 766 -33.59 5.02 0.77
N ARG A 767 -32.57 5.47 1.52
CA ARG A 767 -32.18 6.87 1.62
C ARG A 767 -30.69 7.08 1.33
N ILE A 768 -30.39 8.11 0.55
CA ILE A 768 -29.03 8.64 0.35
C ILE A 768 -28.95 9.99 1.06
N VAL A 769 -27.84 10.23 1.76
CA VAL A 769 -27.47 11.56 2.21
C VAL A 769 -26.22 11.99 1.47
N TYR A 770 -26.36 12.98 0.61
CA TYR A 770 -25.24 13.65 -0.03
C TYR A 770 -24.83 14.85 0.82
N SER A 771 -23.54 14.99 1.11
CA SER A 771 -23.03 16.13 1.86
C SER A 771 -21.68 16.61 1.38
N THR A 772 -21.47 17.92 1.50
CA THR A 772 -20.19 18.55 1.23
C THR A 772 -19.87 19.58 2.30
N CYS A 773 -18.58 19.77 2.48
CA CYS A 773 -17.95 20.82 3.25
C CYS A 773 -17.78 22.12 2.43
N SER A 774 -18.69 22.40 1.50
CA SER A 774 -18.57 23.46 0.49
C SER A 774 -19.76 24.41 0.52
N LEU A 775 -19.50 25.71 0.30
CA LEU A 775 -20.55 26.70 0.04
C LEU A 775 -20.90 26.79 -1.46
N ASN A 776 -20.10 26.17 -2.33
CA ASN A 776 -20.14 26.30 -3.78
C ASN A 776 -21.37 25.57 -4.38
N PRO A 777 -22.30 26.27 -5.05
CA PRO A 777 -23.43 25.62 -5.72
C PRO A 777 -23.03 24.60 -6.79
N VAL A 778 -21.85 24.74 -7.41
CA VAL A 778 -21.33 23.77 -8.40
C VAL A 778 -21.03 22.41 -7.76
N GLU A 779 -20.61 22.38 -6.49
CA GLU A 779 -20.37 21.13 -5.77
C GLU A 779 -21.63 20.60 -5.06
N ASN A 780 -22.67 21.43 -5.01
CA ASN A 780 -23.87 21.23 -4.21
C ASN A 780 -25.07 20.99 -5.14
N GLU A 781 -25.88 22.02 -5.40
CA GLU A 781 -27.11 21.90 -6.16
C GLU A 781 -26.88 21.46 -7.60
N ALA A 782 -25.77 21.84 -8.23
CA ALA A 782 -25.46 21.39 -9.58
C ALA A 782 -25.26 19.87 -9.65
N VAL A 783 -24.54 19.29 -8.68
CA VAL A 783 -24.37 17.83 -8.57
C VAL A 783 -25.70 17.13 -8.32
N ILE A 784 -26.53 17.68 -7.43
CA ILE A 784 -27.87 17.14 -7.15
C ILE A 784 -28.76 17.21 -8.39
N ALA A 785 -28.76 18.35 -9.09
CA ALA A 785 -29.56 18.56 -10.28
C ALA A 785 -29.16 17.59 -11.39
N GLU A 786 -27.86 17.48 -11.70
CA GLU A 786 -27.38 16.55 -12.73
C GLU A 786 -27.71 15.09 -12.38
N ALA A 787 -27.53 14.69 -11.12
CA ALA A 787 -27.85 13.33 -10.69
C ALA A 787 -29.35 13.00 -10.76
N LEU A 788 -30.24 13.94 -10.39
CA LEU A 788 -31.69 13.77 -10.48
C LEU A 788 -32.19 13.76 -11.93
N ILE A 789 -31.60 14.59 -12.80
CA ILE A 789 -31.91 14.59 -14.24
C ILE A 789 -31.52 13.23 -14.85
N ALA A 790 -30.33 12.73 -14.50
CA ALA A 790 -29.86 11.43 -14.96
C ALA A 790 -30.65 10.24 -14.39
N ASN A 791 -31.33 10.40 -13.24
CA ASN A 791 -32.05 9.33 -12.54
C ASN A 791 -33.42 9.81 -12.05
N GLN A 792 -34.40 9.82 -12.96
CA GLN A 792 -35.75 10.34 -12.70
C GLN A 792 -36.56 9.55 -11.65
N ASP A 793 -36.09 8.35 -11.28
CA ASP A 793 -36.64 7.54 -10.20
C ASP A 793 -36.37 8.12 -8.80
N PHE A 794 -35.54 9.16 -8.68
CA PHE A 794 -35.18 9.77 -7.41
C PHE A 794 -35.80 11.15 -7.22
N GLU A 795 -35.96 11.53 -5.96
CA GLU A 795 -36.42 12.86 -5.54
C GLU A 795 -35.74 13.27 -4.24
N LEU A 796 -35.75 14.57 -3.96
CA LEU A 796 -35.34 15.10 -2.66
C LEU A 796 -36.43 14.83 -1.62
N ALA A 797 -36.03 14.24 -0.49
CA ALA A 797 -36.90 14.01 0.64
C ALA A 797 -37.04 15.30 1.46
N ASP A 798 -38.28 15.67 1.80
CA ASP A 798 -38.53 16.80 2.70
C ASP A 798 -38.19 16.42 4.15
N VAL A 799 -37.12 17.02 4.66
CA VAL A 799 -36.64 16.87 6.04
C VAL A 799 -36.68 18.20 6.82
N SER A 800 -37.48 19.16 6.34
CA SER A 800 -37.61 20.51 6.93
C SER A 800 -38.18 20.53 8.35
N SER A 801 -38.89 19.48 8.76
CA SER A 801 -39.45 19.31 10.11
C SER A 801 -38.50 18.62 11.10
N LYS A 802 -37.40 18.01 10.61
CA LYS A 802 -36.44 17.28 11.46
C LYS A 802 -35.45 18.25 12.09
N PHE A 803 -35.18 18.11 13.39
CA PHE A 803 -34.30 19.00 14.15
C PHE A 803 -34.73 20.48 14.05
N PRO A 804 -35.90 20.85 14.58
CA PRO A 804 -36.47 22.19 14.42
C PRO A 804 -35.57 23.33 14.97
N GLU A 805 -34.68 23.01 15.91
CA GLU A 805 -33.71 23.97 16.46
C GLU A 805 -32.46 24.15 15.58
N LEU A 806 -32.31 23.37 14.50
CA LEU A 806 -31.23 23.51 13.53
C LEU A 806 -31.55 24.68 12.60
N LYS A 807 -30.71 25.72 12.63
CA LYS A 807 -30.82 26.85 11.70
C LYS A 807 -30.19 26.48 10.36
N ARG A 808 -31.00 26.52 9.31
CA ARG A 808 -30.64 26.15 7.94
C ARG A 808 -31.38 27.03 6.93
N ARG A 809 -30.86 27.10 5.72
CA ARG A 809 -31.48 27.76 4.55
C ARG A 809 -31.80 26.70 3.47
N PRO A 810 -32.80 26.95 2.62
CA PRO A 810 -33.08 26.09 1.48
C PRO A 810 -31.91 26.10 0.47
N GLY A 811 -31.84 25.04 -0.35
CA GLY A 811 -30.94 24.98 -1.51
C GLY A 811 -31.27 26.03 -2.58
N LEU A 812 -30.30 26.33 -3.43
CA LEU A 812 -30.42 27.33 -4.49
C LEU A 812 -31.06 26.73 -5.76
N THR A 813 -31.83 27.55 -6.49
CA THR A 813 -32.37 27.19 -7.82
C THR A 813 -31.62 27.87 -8.96
N THR A 814 -30.79 28.86 -8.66
CA THR A 814 -30.02 29.64 -9.64
C THR A 814 -28.60 29.84 -9.12
N TRP A 815 -27.62 29.68 -10.01
CA TRP A 815 -26.20 29.95 -9.78
C TRP A 815 -25.52 30.19 -11.13
N GLN A 816 -24.31 30.70 -11.12
CA GLN A 816 -23.55 30.99 -12.33
C GLN A 816 -22.08 30.57 -12.13
N PRO A 817 -21.64 29.45 -12.71
CA PRO A 817 -20.25 29.05 -12.58
C PRO A 817 -19.32 30.07 -13.27
N THR A 818 -18.13 30.24 -12.73
CA THR A 818 -17.07 31.02 -13.40
C THR A 818 -16.19 30.09 -14.21
N THR A 819 -15.70 30.59 -15.34
CA THR A 819 -14.90 29.83 -16.30
C THR A 819 -13.45 30.29 -16.33
N ASP A 820 -13.06 31.15 -15.39
CA ASP A 820 -11.70 31.61 -15.18
C ASP A 820 -11.31 31.58 -13.69
N ARG A 821 -10.01 31.68 -13.43
CA ARG A 821 -9.45 31.72 -12.07
C ARG A 821 -9.64 33.08 -11.39
N THR A 822 -10.03 34.10 -12.15
CA THR A 822 -10.17 35.48 -11.69
C THR A 822 -11.59 35.81 -11.24
N CYS A 823 -12.55 34.91 -11.42
CA CYS A 823 -13.98 35.13 -11.14
C CYS A 823 -14.58 36.28 -11.96
N VAL A 824 -14.04 36.57 -13.15
CA VAL A 824 -14.45 37.70 -14.01
C VAL A 824 -15.30 37.21 -15.17
N LYS A 825 -14.98 36.05 -15.73
CA LYS A 825 -15.71 35.46 -16.86
C LYS A 825 -16.79 34.50 -16.36
N THR A 826 -18.02 34.93 -16.48
CA THR A 826 -19.22 34.12 -16.24
C THR A 826 -20.09 34.13 -17.48
N PHE A 827 -20.86 33.07 -17.68
CA PHE A 827 -21.79 32.92 -18.81
C PHE A 827 -23.15 32.52 -18.25
N GLU A 828 -24.23 33.02 -18.83
CA GLU A 828 -25.59 32.73 -18.34
C GLU A 828 -25.98 31.28 -18.61
N SER A 829 -25.43 30.68 -19.66
CA SER A 829 -25.72 29.30 -20.07
C SER A 829 -24.49 28.56 -20.59
N TYR A 830 -24.58 27.22 -20.64
CA TYR A 830 -23.55 26.38 -21.23
C TYR A 830 -23.40 26.63 -22.74
N GLU A 831 -24.50 26.89 -23.44
CA GLU A 831 -24.50 27.20 -24.87
C GLU A 831 -23.71 28.48 -25.17
N GLU A 832 -23.92 29.52 -24.35
CA GLU A 832 -23.16 30.76 -24.44
C GLU A 832 -21.66 30.56 -24.14
N PHE A 833 -21.35 29.75 -23.13
CA PHE A 833 -19.96 29.39 -22.80
C PHE A 833 -19.26 28.66 -23.97
N MET A 834 -19.93 27.70 -24.60
CA MET A 834 -19.37 26.96 -25.73
C MET A 834 -19.17 27.85 -26.97
N ALA A 835 -20.07 28.81 -27.18
CA ALA A 835 -19.97 29.81 -28.25
C ALA A 835 -18.91 30.90 -28.00
N SER A 836 -18.40 31.02 -26.77
CA SER A 836 -17.43 32.05 -26.40
C SER A 836 -16.01 31.77 -26.91
N SER A 837 -15.15 32.79 -26.89
CA SER A 837 -13.73 32.70 -27.24
C SER A 837 -12.83 32.16 -26.10
N VAL A 838 -13.41 31.39 -25.16
CA VAL A 838 -12.65 30.76 -24.07
C VAL A 838 -11.83 29.58 -24.62
N ASP A 839 -10.65 29.36 -24.03
CA ASP A 839 -9.68 28.32 -24.42
C ASP A 839 -10.26 26.89 -24.40
N ASP A 840 -9.86 26.07 -25.38
CA ASP A 840 -10.38 24.71 -25.60
C ASP A 840 -10.06 23.75 -24.44
N VAL A 841 -8.95 23.96 -23.71
CA VAL A 841 -8.61 23.15 -22.52
C VAL A 841 -9.59 23.40 -21.39
N MET A 842 -10.14 24.62 -21.31
CA MET A 842 -11.16 24.96 -20.31
C MET A 842 -12.54 24.43 -20.72
N LYS A 843 -12.89 24.49 -22.00
CA LYS A 843 -14.12 23.89 -22.54
C LYS A 843 -14.17 22.37 -22.33
N ALA A 844 -13.03 21.69 -22.40
CA ALA A 844 -12.93 20.25 -22.11
C ALA A 844 -13.13 19.88 -20.62
N LYS A 845 -13.05 20.84 -19.68
CA LYS A 845 -13.11 20.60 -18.23
C LYS A 845 -14.47 20.89 -17.61
N MET A 846 -15.37 21.58 -18.31
CA MET A 846 -16.69 21.95 -17.81
C MET A 846 -17.78 21.30 -18.66
N THR A 847 -18.81 20.79 -17.99
CA THR A 847 -19.98 20.13 -18.60
C THR A 847 -21.22 21.01 -18.44
N GLU A 848 -22.27 20.73 -19.21
CA GLU A 848 -23.57 21.40 -19.09
C GLU A 848 -24.10 21.39 -17.64
N GLY A 849 -23.88 20.29 -16.91
CA GLY A 849 -24.30 20.15 -15.51
C GLY A 849 -23.69 21.13 -14.51
N HIS A 850 -22.68 21.91 -14.90
CA HIS A 850 -22.17 23.01 -14.07
C HIS A 850 -23.14 24.20 -13.97
N TRP A 851 -24.04 24.37 -14.95
CA TRP A 851 -25.04 25.44 -14.98
C TRP A 851 -26.39 24.97 -14.41
N PRO A 852 -27.24 25.89 -13.92
CA PRO A 852 -28.60 25.54 -13.53
C PRO A 852 -29.37 24.98 -14.73
N PRO A 853 -30.08 23.86 -14.56
CA PRO A 853 -30.91 23.33 -15.64
C PRO A 853 -32.09 24.26 -15.92
N LYS A 854 -32.56 24.29 -17.18
CA LYS A 854 -33.70 25.11 -17.62
C LYS A 854 -34.99 24.86 -16.81
N ASP A 855 -35.10 23.67 -16.23
CA ASP A 855 -36.24 23.19 -15.43
C ASP A 855 -35.89 23.01 -13.92
N ALA A 856 -34.93 23.78 -13.37
CA ALA A 856 -34.47 23.65 -11.98
C ALA A 856 -35.60 23.65 -10.92
N GLU A 857 -36.68 24.40 -11.17
CA GLU A 857 -37.86 24.47 -10.30
C GLU A 857 -38.57 23.11 -10.14
N LYS A 858 -38.53 22.24 -11.16
CA LYS A 858 -39.15 20.90 -11.11
C LYS A 858 -38.37 19.89 -10.26
N LEU A 859 -37.12 20.21 -9.91
CA LEU A 859 -36.23 19.31 -9.17
C LEU A 859 -36.34 19.47 -7.64
N ASN A 860 -37.15 20.42 -7.16
CA ASN A 860 -37.34 20.71 -5.74
C ASN A 860 -36.01 20.95 -4.97
N LEU A 861 -35.01 21.54 -5.64
CA LEU A 861 -33.69 21.86 -5.05
C LEU A 861 -33.76 22.61 -3.69
N PRO A 862 -34.77 23.48 -3.43
CA PRO A 862 -34.95 24.11 -2.12
C PRO A 862 -35.14 23.15 -0.94
N LEU A 863 -35.47 21.87 -1.18
CA LEU A 863 -35.51 20.84 -0.13
C LEU A 863 -34.11 20.42 0.36
N SER A 864 -33.07 20.77 -0.37
CA SER A 864 -31.69 20.67 0.11
C SER A 864 -31.43 21.70 1.21
N MET A 865 -30.40 21.47 2.02
CA MET A 865 -30.14 22.26 3.22
C MET A 865 -28.75 22.87 3.18
N ARG A 866 -28.69 24.18 3.40
CA ARG A 866 -27.47 24.95 3.60
C ARG A 866 -27.37 25.38 5.05
N VAL A 867 -26.22 25.12 5.67
CA VAL A 867 -25.90 25.58 7.02
C VAL A 867 -24.80 26.61 6.92
N TYR A 868 -25.03 27.77 7.55
CA TYR A 868 -24.11 28.90 7.51
C TYR A 868 -23.53 29.22 8.89
N PRO A 869 -22.24 29.58 8.97
CA PRO A 869 -21.57 29.90 10.23
C PRO A 869 -22.23 30.96 11.10
N HIS A 870 -22.74 32.06 10.52
CA HIS A 870 -23.27 33.21 11.27
C HIS A 870 -24.59 32.91 11.98
N LEU A 871 -25.36 31.92 11.50
CA LEU A 871 -26.66 31.62 12.08
C LEU A 871 -26.54 30.91 13.43
N GLN A 872 -25.55 30.03 13.62
CA GLN A 872 -25.47 29.14 14.79
C GLN A 872 -24.04 28.77 15.24
N ASP A 873 -23.04 29.59 14.93
CA ASP A 873 -21.62 29.40 15.27
C ASP A 873 -21.06 28.01 14.88
N SER A 874 -21.13 27.70 13.59
CA SER A 874 -20.64 26.43 13.02
C SER A 874 -19.74 26.63 11.80
N GLY A 875 -19.30 25.54 11.17
CA GLY A 875 -18.79 25.58 9.79
C GLY A 875 -19.93 25.79 8.78
N GLY A 876 -19.56 26.08 7.54
CA GLY A 876 -20.42 26.05 6.37
C GLY A 876 -20.55 24.63 5.84
N PHE A 877 -21.77 24.23 5.49
CA PHE A 877 -22.06 22.84 5.13
C PHE A 877 -23.31 22.72 4.24
N PHE A 878 -23.32 21.73 3.35
CA PHE A 878 -24.46 21.40 2.50
C PHE A 878 -24.88 19.94 2.69
N VAL A 879 -26.19 19.71 2.73
CA VAL A 879 -26.79 18.38 2.87
C VAL A 879 -28.02 18.27 1.96
N ALA A 880 -28.08 17.21 1.18
CA ALA A 880 -29.26 16.82 0.42
C ALA A 880 -29.65 15.39 0.76
N VAL A 881 -30.94 15.17 1.03
CA VAL A 881 -31.48 13.84 1.35
C VAL A 881 -32.26 13.37 0.14
N LEU A 882 -31.84 12.26 -0.46
CA LEU A 882 -32.47 11.69 -1.65
C LEU A 882 -33.15 10.36 -1.31
N GLN A 883 -34.30 10.13 -1.91
CA GLN A 883 -35.04 8.88 -1.81
C GLN A 883 -35.50 8.42 -3.19
N LYS A 884 -35.70 7.12 -3.36
CA LYS A 884 -36.32 6.58 -4.57
C LYS A 884 -37.83 6.83 -4.51
N LYS A 885 -38.42 7.42 -5.57
CA LYS A 885 -39.85 7.65 -5.74
C LYS A 885 -40.59 6.32 -5.49
N GLY A 886 -41.58 6.36 -4.62
CA GLY A 886 -42.37 5.17 -4.30
C GLY A 886 -43.07 4.63 -5.55
N ALA A 887 -42.90 3.35 -5.86
CA ALA A 887 -43.78 2.67 -6.81
C ALA A 887 -45.21 2.75 -6.24
N LYS A 888 -46.15 3.35 -7.00
CA LYS A 888 -47.59 3.25 -6.69
C LYS A 888 -47.91 1.80 -6.39
N ALA A 889 -48.59 1.54 -5.26
CA ALA A 889 -48.87 0.19 -4.78
C ALA A 889 -49.60 -0.64 -5.85
N LYS A 890 -48.86 -1.42 -6.63
CA LYS A 890 -49.39 -2.37 -7.61
C LYS A 890 -49.87 -3.65 -6.91
N SER A 891 -50.89 -4.25 -7.50
CA SER A 891 -51.62 -5.41 -6.97
C SER A 891 -50.70 -6.62 -6.77
N GLN A 892 -51.11 -7.57 -5.93
CA GLN A 892 -50.34 -8.77 -5.62
C GLN A 892 -50.09 -9.66 -6.86
N SER A 893 -50.90 -9.50 -7.92
CA SER A 893 -50.72 -10.19 -9.21
C SER A 893 -49.62 -9.57 -10.07
N ASP A 894 -49.44 -8.25 -10.00
CA ASP A 894 -48.41 -7.52 -10.77
C ASP A 894 -47.00 -7.75 -10.18
N ARG A 895 -46.90 -7.89 -8.86
CA ARG A 895 -45.62 -8.17 -8.17
C ARG A 895 -45.02 -9.53 -8.54
N LYS A 896 -45.86 -10.48 -8.96
CA LYS A 896 -45.41 -11.82 -9.37
C LYS A 896 -44.85 -11.80 -10.80
N ARG A 897 -45.38 -10.92 -11.66
CA ARG A 897 -44.87 -10.67 -13.02
C ARG A 897 -43.59 -9.84 -13.03
N GLU A 898 -43.51 -8.77 -12.24
CA GLU A 898 -42.27 -7.95 -12.15
C GLU A 898 -41.10 -8.71 -11.47
N ALA A 899 -41.38 -9.70 -10.62
CA ALA A 899 -40.34 -10.58 -10.05
C ALA A 899 -39.81 -11.62 -11.05
N GLU A 900 -40.52 -11.84 -12.17
CA GLU A 900 -40.06 -12.67 -13.28
C GLU A 900 -39.39 -11.82 -14.38
N GLU A 901 -39.80 -10.57 -14.59
CA GLU A 901 -39.17 -9.65 -15.55
C GLU A 901 -37.86 -9.00 -15.04
N ASN A 902 -37.73 -8.69 -13.74
CA ASN A 902 -36.47 -8.14 -13.18
C ASN A 902 -35.31 -9.14 -13.09
N ALA A 903 -35.54 -10.41 -13.46
CA ALA A 903 -34.50 -11.45 -13.48
C ALA A 903 -33.73 -11.51 -14.81
N THR A 904 -34.16 -10.78 -15.83
CA THR A 904 -33.56 -10.78 -17.17
C THR A 904 -33.65 -9.39 -17.77
N GLU A 905 -32.55 -8.63 -17.67
CA GLU A 905 -32.09 -7.54 -18.56
C GLU A 905 -31.50 -6.34 -17.80
N LEU A 906 -30.18 -6.18 -17.90
CA LEU A 906 -29.48 -4.89 -17.89
C LEU A 906 -28.49 -4.94 -19.07
N PRO A 907 -28.61 -4.07 -20.10
CA PRO A 907 -27.76 -4.11 -21.27
C PRO A 907 -26.38 -3.47 -21.04
N ASP A 908 -25.36 -4.07 -21.67
CA ASP A 908 -24.01 -3.54 -21.84
C ASP A 908 -24.02 -2.18 -22.57
N LEU A 909 -23.23 -1.23 -22.06
CA LEU A 909 -23.00 0.06 -22.71
C LEU A 909 -22.06 -0.10 -23.92
N LYS A 910 -22.62 0.04 -25.13
CA LYS A 910 -21.88 0.31 -26.37
C LYS A 910 -21.36 1.75 -26.40
N LYS A 911 -20.15 1.90 -26.97
CA LYS A 911 -19.45 3.17 -27.29
C LYS A 911 -20.31 4.14 -28.14
N PRO A 912 -20.12 5.47 -28.02
CA PRO A 912 -20.78 6.43 -28.90
C PRO A 912 -20.13 6.45 -30.30
N ARG A 913 -20.96 6.44 -31.35
CA ARG A 913 -20.57 6.69 -32.76
C ARG A 913 -20.86 8.15 -33.11
N LEU A 914 -19.92 8.77 -33.84
CA LEU A 914 -20.13 9.95 -34.68
C LEU A 914 -20.69 9.52 -36.04
N SER A 915 -21.50 10.39 -36.63
CA SER A 915 -22.39 10.20 -37.78
C SER A 915 -21.69 10.05 -39.14
N GLU A 916 -22.41 9.36 -40.02
CA GLU A 916 -22.12 8.94 -41.41
C GLU A 916 -22.23 10.08 -42.44
N GLU A 917 -21.61 9.89 -43.62
CA GLU A 917 -22.34 9.95 -44.90
C GLU A 917 -21.56 9.33 -46.10
N VAL A 918 -22.21 8.33 -46.74
CA VAL A 918 -22.24 7.87 -48.17
C VAL A 918 -20.90 7.42 -48.82
N VAL A 919 -20.76 6.27 -49.52
CA VAL A 919 -21.51 5.73 -50.67
C VAL A 919 -21.42 4.20 -50.75
N THR A 920 -22.51 3.61 -51.25
CA THR A 920 -22.78 2.29 -51.87
C THR A 920 -21.71 1.87 -52.92
N GLU A 921 -21.58 0.68 -53.50
CA GLU A 921 -22.35 -0.55 -53.75
C GLU A 921 -21.35 -1.59 -54.35
N GLU A 922 -21.78 -2.86 -54.37
CA GLU A 922 -21.35 -4.09 -55.09
C GLU A 922 -20.24 -4.05 -56.19
N GLU A 923 -19.40 -5.11 -56.27
CA GLU A 923 -19.33 -6.05 -57.42
C GLU A 923 -18.30 -7.19 -57.24
N GLU A 924 -18.68 -8.39 -57.71
CA GLU A 924 -17.86 -9.59 -57.90
C GLU A 924 -16.84 -9.42 -59.06
N CYS A 925 -15.70 -10.14 -59.04
CA CYS A 925 -15.34 -11.08 -60.13
C CYS A 925 -14.05 -11.86 -59.83
N ALA A 926 -14.07 -13.14 -60.20
CA ALA A 926 -12.95 -14.06 -60.26
C ALA A 926 -11.94 -13.71 -61.37
N MET A 927 -10.67 -14.13 -61.24
CA MET A 927 -9.98 -15.08 -62.14
C MET A 927 -8.46 -15.17 -61.85
N THR A 928 -7.94 -16.35 -62.20
CA THR A 928 -6.66 -17.02 -61.95
C THR A 928 -5.56 -16.75 -63.01
N ILE A 929 -4.35 -17.34 -62.79
CA ILE A 929 -3.26 -17.75 -63.76
C ILE A 929 -2.24 -16.61 -64.06
N GLU A 930 -0.90 -16.71 -63.93
CA GLU A 930 0.11 -17.81 -63.90
C GLU A 930 1.54 -17.31 -63.47
N PRO A 931 2.63 -18.12 -63.49
CA PRO A 931 3.80 -18.03 -62.59
C PRO A 931 5.10 -17.74 -63.37
N MET A 932 6.28 -17.97 -62.75
CA MET A 932 7.65 -18.23 -63.30
C MET A 932 8.67 -17.70 -62.29
N LEU A 933 9.80 -18.34 -61.93
CA LEU A 933 10.60 -19.41 -62.53
C LEU A 933 11.61 -19.92 -61.47
N GLU A 934 11.98 -21.19 -61.59
CA GLU A 934 13.04 -21.90 -60.84
C GLU A 934 14.45 -21.47 -61.26
N VAL A 935 15.44 -21.61 -60.35
CA VAL A 935 16.82 -22.03 -60.69
C VAL A 935 17.43 -22.87 -59.54
N GLU A 936 17.67 -24.14 -59.81
CA GLU A 936 18.70 -25.05 -59.25
C GLU A 936 19.59 -25.45 -60.46
N PRO A 937 20.85 -25.96 -60.36
CA PRO A 937 21.27 -27.03 -59.44
C PRO A 937 22.78 -27.06 -59.05
N GLY A 938 23.22 -28.07 -58.28
CA GLY A 938 24.64 -28.46 -58.26
C GLY A 938 25.06 -29.51 -57.22
N VAL A 939 25.07 -30.77 -57.64
CA VAL A 939 25.47 -32.01 -56.94
C VAL A 939 27.00 -32.11 -56.75
N ASP A 940 27.48 -32.71 -55.64
CA ASP A 940 28.56 -33.72 -55.65
C ASP A 940 28.74 -34.40 -54.27
N GLU A 941 28.46 -35.70 -54.25
CA GLU A 941 29.00 -36.70 -53.31
C GLU A 941 30.31 -37.25 -53.93
N PRO A 942 31.31 -37.81 -53.19
CA PRO A 942 31.13 -39.17 -52.66
C PRO A 942 31.98 -39.62 -51.44
N ALA A 943 31.41 -40.61 -50.74
CA ALA A 943 31.97 -41.92 -50.34
C ALA A 943 33.12 -42.13 -49.31
N ALA A 944 32.86 -43.19 -48.52
CA ALA A 944 33.74 -44.27 -48.04
C ALA A 944 34.11 -44.32 -46.54
N GLY A 945 33.64 -45.40 -45.87
CA GLY A 945 33.90 -45.81 -44.47
C GLY A 945 35.27 -46.50 -44.28
N PRO A 946 35.43 -47.58 -43.47
CA PRO A 946 34.49 -48.26 -42.56
C PRO A 946 35.14 -48.69 -41.20
N ALA A 947 34.44 -49.60 -40.49
CA ALA A 947 34.89 -50.57 -39.47
C ALA A 947 34.96 -50.10 -38.00
N GLU A 948 34.00 -50.49 -37.16
CA GLU A 948 33.89 -51.76 -36.40
C GLU A 948 35.01 -52.00 -35.38
N LEU A 949 34.62 -52.12 -34.10
CA LEU A 949 34.97 -53.26 -33.25
C LEU A 949 34.07 -53.29 -32.00
N THR A 950 33.21 -54.29 -31.99
CA THR A 950 32.37 -54.81 -30.89
C THR A 950 33.19 -55.35 -29.73
N LEU A 951 32.64 -55.32 -28.50
CA LEU A 951 32.75 -56.41 -27.51
C LEU A 951 31.66 -56.24 -26.41
N ASP A 952 30.65 -57.12 -26.44
CA ASP A 952 29.70 -57.43 -25.34
C ASP A 952 30.30 -58.55 -24.43
N PRO A 953 29.58 -59.14 -23.45
CA PRO A 953 28.97 -58.59 -22.21
C PRO A 953 29.23 -59.51 -20.98
N ILE A 954 28.89 -59.13 -19.74
CA ILE A 954 28.62 -60.12 -18.65
C ILE A 954 27.47 -59.65 -17.71
N PRO A 955 26.54 -60.54 -17.27
CA PRO A 955 25.24 -60.20 -16.68
C PRO A 955 25.04 -60.58 -15.19
N GLY A 956 23.99 -60.01 -14.58
CA GLY A 956 23.13 -60.71 -13.59
C GLY A 956 23.19 -60.27 -12.13
N SER A 957 22.05 -59.83 -11.58
CA SER A 957 21.40 -60.42 -10.38
C SER A 957 20.12 -59.66 -9.99
N GLU A 958 19.25 -60.39 -9.30
CA GLU A 958 17.78 -60.31 -9.26
C GLU A 958 17.18 -59.37 -8.19
N LYS A 959 15.90 -59.02 -8.39
CA LYS A 959 14.96 -58.34 -7.45
C LYS A 959 14.63 -59.24 -6.23
N PRO A 960 14.08 -58.73 -5.10
CA PRO A 960 12.61 -58.54 -4.97
C PRO A 960 12.12 -57.38 -4.05
N ALA A 961 10.85 -56.98 -4.24
CA ALA A 961 10.02 -56.11 -3.38
C ALA A 961 9.06 -56.95 -2.49
N PRO A 962 8.05 -56.40 -1.77
CA PRO A 962 7.92 -55.31 -0.77
C PRO A 962 7.31 -55.83 0.58
N PRO A 963 6.94 -54.97 1.57
CA PRO A 963 5.53 -55.06 2.02
C PRO A 963 4.84 -53.74 2.45
N SER A 964 3.58 -53.63 1.99
CA SER A 964 2.34 -53.10 2.62
C SER A 964 2.32 -51.83 3.50
N ALA A 965 1.70 -50.80 2.91
CA ALA A 965 0.67 -49.87 3.41
C ALA A 965 0.35 -49.75 4.92
N ARG A 966 0.40 -48.50 5.41
CA ARG A 966 -0.52 -47.91 6.42
C ARG A 966 -0.98 -46.51 5.95
N PRO A 967 -2.18 -46.06 6.36
CA PRO A 967 -3.01 -45.14 5.57
C PRO A 967 -2.60 -43.67 5.71
N GLN A 968 -2.54 -42.98 4.58
CA GLN A 968 -2.36 -41.53 4.51
C GLN A 968 -3.59 -40.80 5.06
N LYS A 969 -3.38 -39.96 6.07
CA LYS A 969 -4.31 -38.86 6.37
C LYS A 969 -4.28 -37.89 5.19
N LYS A 970 -5.44 -37.71 4.56
CA LYS A 970 -5.71 -36.64 3.60
C LYS A 970 -5.29 -35.29 4.19
N LYS A 971 -4.35 -34.59 3.57
CA LYS A 971 -4.23 -33.14 3.70
C LYS A 971 -4.81 -32.52 2.44
N VAL A 972 -5.91 -31.83 2.64
CA VAL A 972 -6.55 -30.92 1.69
C VAL A 972 -5.51 -29.89 1.26
N LEU A 973 -5.34 -29.75 -0.05
CA LEU A 973 -4.50 -28.74 -0.70
C LEU A 973 -5.41 -28.00 -1.69
N GLU A 974 -5.97 -26.89 -1.24
CA GLU A 974 -6.41 -25.78 -2.09
C GLU A 974 -5.65 -24.56 -1.54
N ARG A 975 -4.62 -24.09 -2.26
CA ARG A 975 -4.61 -23.18 -3.42
C ARG A 975 -4.75 -21.72 -3.00
N GLY A 976 -3.75 -20.93 -3.39
CA GLY A 976 -3.84 -19.48 -3.50
C GLY A 976 -4.43 -19.08 -4.84
N GLU A 977 -5.12 -17.94 -4.84
CA GLU A 977 -5.59 -17.15 -5.99
C GLU A 977 -5.57 -15.66 -5.55
N GLY A 978 -4.95 -14.80 -6.36
CA GLY A 978 -5.09 -13.33 -6.37
C GLY A 978 -5.10 -12.59 -5.03
N GLY A 979 -3.96 -12.51 -4.34
CA GLY A 979 -3.90 -11.85 -3.04
C GLY A 979 -3.71 -10.34 -3.12
N PHE A 980 -4.68 -9.55 -2.66
CA PHE A 980 -4.35 -8.28 -2.01
C PHE A 980 -3.23 -8.54 -0.96
N LYS A 981 -2.33 -7.57 -0.70
CA LYS A 981 -1.32 -7.66 0.39
C LYS A 981 -1.93 -8.04 1.75
N GLU A 982 -3.24 -7.86 1.90
CA GLU A 982 -4.06 -8.31 3.00
C GLU A 982 -4.53 -9.76 2.80
N ASN A 983 -4.09 -10.70 3.65
CA ASN A 983 -4.65 -12.05 3.69
C ASN A 983 -6.20 -12.03 3.75
N PRO A 984 -6.88 -12.98 3.07
CA PRO A 984 -8.33 -13.03 3.02
C PRO A 984 -8.91 -13.41 4.39
N TYR A 985 -10.20 -13.12 4.52
CA TYR A 985 -11.01 -13.47 5.68
C TYR A 985 -11.73 -14.78 5.41
N THR A 986 -11.37 -15.83 6.17
CA THR A 986 -11.88 -17.20 5.99
C THR A 986 -12.53 -17.67 7.28
N PHE A 987 -13.72 -18.27 7.19
CA PHE A 987 -14.44 -18.78 8.37
C PHE A 987 -13.84 -20.09 8.86
N LEU A 988 -13.71 -20.23 10.19
CA LEU A 988 -13.31 -21.48 10.82
C LEU A 988 -14.45 -22.50 10.76
N SER A 989 -14.08 -23.78 10.75
CA SER A 989 -15.03 -24.86 11.02
C SER A 989 -15.62 -24.68 12.42
N PRO A 990 -16.95 -24.84 12.62
CA PRO A 990 -17.55 -24.87 13.96
C PRO A 990 -16.94 -25.93 14.88
N ASP A 991 -16.40 -27.00 14.29
CA ASP A 991 -15.75 -28.12 14.98
C ASP A 991 -14.22 -27.98 15.07
N ASP A 992 -13.66 -26.80 14.77
CA ASP A 992 -12.22 -26.56 14.86
C ASP A 992 -11.70 -26.83 16.30
N PRO A 993 -10.66 -27.68 16.49
CA PRO A 993 -10.20 -28.06 17.83
C PRO A 993 -9.70 -26.89 18.68
N ILE A 994 -9.14 -25.84 18.06
CA ILE A 994 -8.65 -24.66 18.77
C ILE A 994 -9.83 -23.80 19.21
N LEU A 995 -10.83 -23.62 18.34
CA LEU A 995 -12.06 -22.92 18.69
C LEU A 995 -12.83 -23.66 19.80
N LEU A 996 -13.00 -24.98 19.68
CA LEU A 996 -13.63 -25.81 20.72
C LEU A 996 -12.86 -25.74 22.04
N SER A 997 -11.53 -25.75 22.00
CA SER A 997 -10.70 -25.56 23.19
C SER A 997 -10.89 -24.18 23.84
N CYS A 998 -11.06 -23.12 23.02
CA CYS A 998 -11.40 -21.80 23.54
C CYS A 998 -12.77 -21.81 24.22
N ILE A 999 -13.78 -22.41 23.58
CA ILE A 999 -15.15 -22.50 24.09
C ILE A 999 -15.18 -23.29 25.41
N GLU A 1000 -14.51 -24.43 25.48
CA GLU A 1000 -14.44 -25.27 26.66
C GLU A 1000 -13.72 -24.57 27.81
N ARG A 1001 -12.50 -24.05 27.57
CA ARG A 1001 -11.68 -23.43 28.64
C ARG A 1001 -12.27 -22.14 29.18
N LEU A 1002 -12.99 -21.39 28.34
CA LEU A 1002 -13.65 -20.15 28.73
C LEU A 1002 -15.11 -20.36 29.12
N HIS A 1003 -15.58 -21.61 29.17
CA HIS A 1003 -16.94 -21.98 29.52
C HIS A 1003 -18.01 -21.19 28.74
N ILE A 1004 -17.80 -21.10 27.42
CA ILE A 1004 -18.73 -20.46 26.50
C ILE A 1004 -19.86 -21.43 26.17
N ASN A 1005 -21.11 -20.99 26.32
CA ASN A 1005 -22.28 -21.80 26.08
C ASN A 1005 -22.55 -22.05 24.59
N SER A 1006 -23.43 -23.01 24.28
CA SER A 1006 -23.72 -23.45 22.91
C SER A 1006 -24.46 -22.44 22.04
N SER A 1007 -24.98 -21.33 22.60
CA SER A 1007 -25.61 -20.27 21.81
C SER A 1007 -24.60 -19.34 21.12
N PHE A 1008 -23.31 -19.49 21.42
CA PHE A 1008 -22.24 -18.77 20.75
C PHE A 1008 -22.20 -19.08 19.25
N PRO A 1009 -22.18 -18.07 18.36
CA PRO A 1009 -22.16 -18.29 16.91
C PRO A 1009 -20.77 -18.70 16.42
N SER A 1010 -20.32 -19.89 16.82
CA SER A 1010 -19.02 -20.47 16.46
C SER A 1010 -18.79 -20.50 14.95
N ALA A 1011 -19.84 -20.75 14.17
CA ALA A 1011 -19.79 -20.75 12.72
C ALA A 1011 -19.46 -19.38 12.09
N ASN A 1012 -19.53 -18.29 12.86
CA ASN A 1012 -19.24 -16.94 12.40
C ASN A 1012 -17.87 -16.43 12.86
N VAL A 1013 -17.06 -17.31 13.45
CA VAL A 1013 -15.66 -17.02 13.76
C VAL A 1013 -14.84 -17.14 12.49
N LEU A 1014 -14.01 -16.14 12.22
CA LEU A 1014 -13.16 -16.07 11.04
C LEU A 1014 -11.71 -15.71 11.40
N VAL A 1015 -10.80 -16.08 10.51
CA VAL A 1015 -9.37 -15.86 10.59
C VAL A 1015 -8.88 -15.11 9.35
N ARG A 1016 -7.70 -14.52 9.45
CA ARG A 1016 -7.10 -13.74 8.37
C ARG A 1016 -5.98 -14.52 7.67
N ASN A 1017 -6.35 -15.62 7.05
CA ASN A 1017 -5.49 -16.49 6.25
C ASN A 1017 -6.35 -17.27 5.23
N PRO A 1018 -5.79 -17.70 4.09
CA PRO A 1018 -6.54 -18.44 3.09
C PRO A 1018 -6.91 -19.86 3.55
N GLU A 1019 -6.13 -20.48 4.43
CA GLU A 1019 -6.32 -21.88 4.85
C GLU A 1019 -7.54 -22.07 5.77
N GLY A 1020 -8.06 -20.98 6.36
CA GLY A 1020 -9.12 -21.08 7.36
C GLY A 1020 -8.66 -21.81 8.63
N GLU A 1021 -7.37 -21.74 8.95
CA GLU A 1021 -6.78 -22.35 10.14
C GLU A 1021 -6.65 -21.33 11.28
N ALA A 1022 -6.81 -21.77 12.53
CA ALA A 1022 -6.74 -20.88 13.69
C ALA A 1022 -5.39 -20.13 13.77
N ALA A 1023 -5.44 -18.83 13.48
CA ALA A 1023 -4.29 -17.93 13.47
C ALA A 1023 -3.99 -17.35 14.86
N ARG A 1024 -3.03 -16.41 14.93
CA ARG A 1024 -2.74 -15.67 16.17
C ARG A 1024 -3.94 -14.89 16.70
N VAL A 1025 -4.90 -14.51 15.86
CA VAL A 1025 -6.08 -13.73 16.23
C VAL A 1025 -7.31 -14.33 15.56
N LEU A 1026 -8.39 -14.50 16.32
CA LEU A 1026 -9.70 -14.93 15.85
C LEU A 1026 -10.66 -13.73 15.87
N TYR A 1027 -11.43 -13.60 14.80
CA TYR A 1027 -12.41 -12.54 14.60
C TYR A 1027 -13.82 -13.13 14.68
N LEU A 1028 -14.81 -12.30 14.97
CA LEU A 1028 -16.22 -12.64 14.97
C LEU A 1028 -16.98 -11.67 14.07
N ALA A 1029 -17.79 -12.22 13.17
CA ALA A 1029 -18.67 -11.48 12.27
C ALA A 1029 -20.16 -11.82 12.53
N ASN A 1030 -21.07 -11.02 12.00
CA ASN A 1030 -22.49 -11.39 11.96
C ASN A 1030 -22.84 -12.17 10.67
N ASP A 1031 -24.10 -12.62 10.56
CA ASP A 1031 -24.54 -13.46 9.44
C ASP A 1031 -24.46 -12.77 8.08
N ILE A 1032 -24.76 -11.46 8.00
CA ILE A 1032 -24.71 -10.73 6.73
C ILE A 1032 -23.28 -10.49 6.27
N VAL A 1033 -22.36 -10.16 7.18
CA VAL A 1033 -20.92 -10.05 6.87
C VAL A 1033 -20.38 -11.41 6.41
N LYS A 1034 -20.73 -12.50 7.12
CA LYS A 1034 -20.39 -13.86 6.70
C LYS A 1034 -20.91 -14.19 5.31
N THR A 1035 -22.17 -13.90 5.06
CA THR A 1035 -22.80 -14.10 3.76
C THR A 1035 -22.06 -13.35 2.66
N ILE A 1036 -21.70 -12.09 2.89
CA ILE A 1036 -20.97 -11.28 1.93
C ILE A 1036 -19.55 -11.83 1.72
N ILE A 1037 -18.86 -12.27 2.78
CA ILE A 1037 -17.52 -12.87 2.68
C ILE A 1037 -17.53 -14.19 1.90
N GLN A 1038 -18.53 -15.04 2.10
CA GLN A 1038 -18.60 -16.35 1.45
C GLN A 1038 -19.07 -16.30 -0.02
N ASN A 1039 -19.70 -15.21 -0.46
CA ASN A 1039 -20.37 -15.13 -1.77
C ASN A 1039 -19.75 -14.09 -2.72
N ASN A 1040 -18.62 -13.48 -2.36
CA ASN A 1040 -17.96 -12.47 -3.19
C ASN A 1040 -16.50 -12.85 -3.44
N ASN A 1041 -16.01 -12.45 -4.62
CA ASN A 1041 -14.60 -12.56 -4.97
C ASN A 1041 -13.85 -11.33 -4.39
N TYR A 1042 -13.00 -11.60 -3.40
CA TYR A 1042 -12.13 -10.62 -2.73
C TYR A 1042 -10.75 -10.49 -3.39
N GLU A 1043 -10.61 -10.81 -4.67
CA GLU A 1043 -9.53 -10.35 -5.55
C GLU A 1043 -9.93 -9.01 -6.21
N ARG A 1044 -11.24 -8.72 -6.33
CA ARG A 1044 -11.78 -7.48 -6.92
C ARG A 1044 -12.32 -6.49 -5.89
N ILE A 1045 -12.61 -6.96 -4.68
CA ILE A 1045 -13.07 -6.14 -3.55
C ILE A 1045 -11.97 -6.12 -2.50
N ARG A 1046 -11.24 -5.02 -2.39
CA ARG A 1046 -10.15 -4.88 -1.40
C ARG A 1046 -10.70 -4.73 0.01
N LEU A 1047 -10.94 -5.85 0.70
CA LEU A 1047 -11.43 -5.90 2.07
C LEU A 1047 -10.28 -5.74 3.07
N THR A 1048 -10.14 -4.55 3.65
CA THR A 1048 -9.04 -4.20 4.56
C THR A 1048 -9.30 -4.69 5.99
N SER A 1049 -10.56 -4.71 6.43
CA SER A 1049 -10.99 -5.16 7.76
C SER A 1049 -12.42 -5.72 7.73
N ALA A 1050 -12.69 -6.78 8.47
CA ALA A 1050 -14.04 -7.31 8.71
C ALA A 1050 -14.18 -7.89 10.11
N GLY A 1051 -15.33 -7.62 10.74
CA GLY A 1051 -15.67 -8.15 12.06
C GLY A 1051 -14.84 -7.59 13.21
N THR A 1052 -14.96 -8.22 14.38
CA THR A 1052 -14.30 -7.81 15.64
C THR A 1052 -13.36 -8.89 16.14
N LYS A 1053 -12.19 -8.49 16.64
CA LYS A 1053 -11.22 -9.43 17.24
C LYS A 1053 -11.73 -9.90 18.59
N VAL A 1054 -11.82 -11.22 18.79
CA VAL A 1054 -12.37 -11.82 20.01
C VAL A 1054 -11.33 -12.60 20.82
N PHE A 1055 -10.49 -13.41 20.16
CA PHE A 1055 -9.46 -14.21 20.81
C PHE A 1055 -8.09 -13.94 20.22
N ALA A 1056 -7.04 -14.05 21.04
CA ALA A 1056 -5.66 -14.00 20.58
C ALA A 1056 -4.79 -15.06 21.23
N LYS A 1057 -3.86 -15.64 20.46
CA LYS A 1057 -2.87 -16.59 20.94
C LYS A 1057 -1.86 -15.89 21.86
N GLN A 1058 -1.64 -16.51 23.01
CA GLN A 1058 -0.73 -16.11 24.07
C GLN A 1058 0.28 -17.24 24.29
N GLU A 1059 1.54 -16.97 23.98
CA GLU A 1059 2.63 -17.92 24.23
C GLU A 1059 2.95 -17.94 25.73
N ALA A 1060 3.00 -19.15 26.29
CA ALA A 1060 3.51 -19.38 27.63
C ALA A 1060 5.05 -19.56 27.58
N GLY A 1061 5.73 -19.43 28.73
CA GLY A 1061 7.19 -19.59 28.81
C GLY A 1061 7.68 -20.96 28.32
N LYS A 1062 8.99 -21.08 28.04
CA LYS A 1062 9.64 -22.30 27.49
C LYS A 1062 9.10 -23.58 28.16
N GLY A 1063 8.42 -24.43 27.40
CA GLY A 1063 7.92 -25.74 27.84
C GLY A 1063 6.41 -25.84 28.11
N SER A 1064 5.61 -24.81 27.85
CA SER A 1064 4.14 -24.84 28.00
C SER A 1064 3.44 -24.62 26.66
N GLU A 1065 2.32 -25.32 26.43
CA GLU A 1065 1.51 -25.17 25.22
C GLU A 1065 0.93 -23.75 25.14
N ALA A 1066 1.01 -23.13 23.96
CA ALA A 1066 0.42 -21.82 23.71
C ALA A 1066 -1.12 -21.90 23.84
N GLN A 1067 -1.72 -20.93 24.56
CA GLN A 1067 -3.18 -20.89 24.76
C GLN A 1067 -3.78 -19.61 24.18
N PHE A 1068 -5.11 -19.55 24.05
CA PHE A 1068 -5.82 -18.36 23.60
C PHE A 1068 -6.41 -17.57 24.77
N ARG A 1069 -6.47 -16.24 24.61
CA ARG A 1069 -7.08 -15.32 25.56
C ARG A 1069 -8.14 -14.46 24.92
N VAL A 1070 -9.13 -14.04 25.72
CA VAL A 1070 -10.10 -13.02 25.32
C VAL A 1070 -9.39 -11.67 25.21
N LEU A 1071 -9.61 -10.96 24.10
CA LEU A 1071 -9.14 -9.59 23.93
C LEU A 1071 -10.12 -8.61 24.60
N GLY A 1072 -9.61 -7.56 25.24
CA GLY A 1072 -10.45 -6.55 25.90
C GLY A 1072 -11.48 -5.91 24.95
N GLU A 1073 -11.13 -5.71 23.68
CA GLU A 1073 -12.04 -5.18 22.64
C GLU A 1073 -13.12 -6.18 22.20
N GLY A 1074 -12.87 -7.49 22.33
CA GLY A 1074 -13.80 -8.54 21.97
C GLY A 1074 -14.66 -9.04 23.12
N LEU A 1075 -14.27 -8.74 24.36
CA LEU A 1075 -14.99 -9.16 25.56
C LEU A 1075 -16.47 -8.75 25.54
N PRO A 1076 -16.88 -7.53 25.15
CA PRO A 1076 -18.29 -7.17 25.08
C PRO A 1076 -19.11 -8.08 24.17
N VAL A 1077 -18.52 -8.63 23.11
CA VAL A 1077 -19.24 -9.51 22.17
C VAL A 1077 -19.26 -10.97 22.66
N ILE A 1078 -18.27 -11.38 23.46
CA ILE A 1078 -18.16 -12.74 24.00
C ILE A 1078 -18.95 -12.91 25.31
N LEU A 1079 -19.03 -11.86 26.13
CA LEU A 1079 -19.59 -11.90 27.48
C LEU A 1079 -21.00 -12.52 27.58
N PRO A 1080 -21.97 -12.25 26.68
CA PRO A 1080 -23.31 -12.87 26.75
C PRO A 1080 -23.31 -14.40 26.64
N TYR A 1081 -22.21 -14.98 26.15
CA TYR A 1081 -22.08 -16.41 25.94
C TYR A 1081 -21.24 -17.09 27.02
N VAL A 1082 -20.57 -16.34 27.90
CA VAL A 1082 -19.75 -16.90 28.98
C VAL A 1082 -20.66 -17.32 30.14
N ASP A 1083 -20.45 -18.52 30.67
CA ASP A 1083 -21.14 -18.98 31.87
C ASP A 1083 -20.78 -18.08 33.07
N GLU A 1084 -21.80 -17.42 33.64
CA GLU A 1084 -21.65 -16.50 34.77
C GLU A 1084 -20.92 -17.13 35.97
N THR A 1085 -21.05 -18.44 36.17
CA THR A 1085 -20.39 -19.16 37.29
C THR A 1085 -18.87 -19.20 37.17
N THR A 1086 -18.34 -18.91 35.97
CA THR A 1086 -16.90 -18.96 35.68
C THR A 1086 -16.22 -17.61 35.79
N ILE A 1087 -17.02 -16.55 35.88
CA ILE A 1087 -16.55 -15.19 36.12
C ILE A 1087 -16.11 -15.09 37.58
N VAL A 1088 -14.88 -14.62 37.80
CA VAL A 1088 -14.34 -14.44 39.13
C VAL A 1088 -14.80 -13.10 39.69
N GLU A 1089 -15.35 -13.08 40.89
CA GLU A 1089 -15.68 -11.85 41.61
C GLU A 1089 -14.43 -11.21 42.19
N GLY A 1090 -14.10 -10.01 41.72
CA GLY A 1090 -12.99 -9.19 42.19
C GLY A 1090 -13.45 -8.06 43.10
N ASP A 1091 -12.54 -7.56 43.94
CA ASP A 1091 -12.73 -6.37 44.75
C ASP A 1091 -11.86 -5.20 44.27
N MET A 1092 -12.13 -4.00 44.80
CA MET A 1092 -11.43 -2.78 44.40
C MET A 1092 -9.94 -2.80 44.75
N GLU A 1093 -9.54 -3.51 45.81
CA GLU A 1093 -8.13 -3.63 46.20
C GLU A 1093 -7.37 -4.52 45.21
N SER A 1094 -7.99 -5.63 44.80
CA SER A 1094 -7.49 -6.53 43.76
C SER A 1094 -7.36 -5.82 42.41
N LEU A 1095 -8.35 -4.99 42.03
CA LEU A 1095 -8.30 -4.17 40.82
C LEU A 1095 -7.13 -3.18 40.85
N LYS A 1096 -6.90 -2.53 42.00
CA LYS A 1096 -5.76 -1.62 42.19
C LYS A 1096 -4.43 -2.33 41.95
N ILE A 1097 -4.23 -3.51 42.54
CA ILE A 1097 -3.00 -4.30 42.38
C ILE A 1097 -2.77 -4.67 40.90
N LEU A 1098 -3.83 -5.09 40.19
CA LEU A 1098 -3.79 -5.41 38.76
C LEU A 1098 -3.44 -4.21 37.88
N VAL A 1099 -3.90 -3.01 38.24
CA VAL A 1099 -3.62 -1.76 37.52
C VAL A 1099 -2.21 -1.24 37.82
N GLU A 1100 -1.77 -1.33 39.07
CA GLU A 1100 -0.51 -0.74 39.54
C GLU A 1100 0.73 -1.49 39.03
N THR A 1101 0.65 -2.82 38.96
CA THR A 1101 1.79 -3.70 38.64
C THR A 1101 1.59 -4.42 37.30
N TYR A 1102 2.68 -4.66 36.55
CA TYR A 1102 2.61 -5.41 35.29
C TYR A 1102 2.32 -6.91 35.50
N TYR A 1103 3.01 -7.54 36.45
CA TYR A 1103 2.90 -8.98 36.75
C TYR A 1103 2.78 -9.23 38.26
N PRO A 1104 1.71 -8.76 38.94
CA PRO A 1104 1.53 -8.99 40.37
C PRO A 1104 1.52 -10.49 40.72
N LEU A 1105 2.25 -10.85 41.77
CA LEU A 1105 2.29 -12.22 42.30
C LEU A 1105 0.96 -12.56 43.01
N CYS A 1106 0.53 -13.82 42.93
CA CYS A 1106 -0.74 -14.28 43.52
C CYS A 1106 -0.83 -14.02 45.04
N ASP A 1107 0.30 -14.05 45.75
CA ASP A 1107 0.38 -13.84 47.19
C ASP A 1107 0.06 -12.39 47.62
N LYS A 1108 0.13 -11.42 46.70
CA LYS A 1108 -0.17 -10.01 46.96
C LYS A 1108 -1.65 -9.69 47.00
N PHE A 1109 -2.51 -10.60 46.54
CA PHE A 1109 -3.95 -10.36 46.46
C PHE A 1109 -4.65 -10.65 47.80
N PRO A 1110 -5.75 -9.93 48.11
CA PRO A 1110 -6.60 -10.21 49.28
C PRO A 1110 -7.06 -11.66 49.35
N GLU A 1111 -7.21 -12.21 50.56
CA GLU A 1111 -7.43 -13.65 50.78
C GLU A 1111 -8.62 -14.23 49.98
N LYS A 1112 -9.73 -13.48 49.90
CA LYS A 1112 -10.94 -13.90 49.19
C LYS A 1112 -10.71 -14.03 47.69
N PHE A 1113 -10.12 -13.00 47.05
CA PHE A 1113 -9.80 -13.03 45.62
C PHE A 1113 -8.67 -14.02 45.32
N ARG A 1114 -7.64 -14.08 46.18
CA ARG A 1114 -6.53 -15.02 46.05
C ARG A 1114 -7.02 -16.47 46.03
N LYS A 1115 -7.85 -16.88 46.99
CA LYS A 1115 -8.43 -18.25 47.02
C LYS A 1115 -9.21 -18.55 45.73
N ALA A 1116 -10.10 -17.64 45.34
CA ALA A 1116 -10.93 -17.79 44.15
C ALA A 1116 -10.12 -17.93 42.85
N VAL A 1117 -8.93 -17.30 42.78
CA VAL A 1117 -8.07 -17.36 41.59
C VAL A 1117 -7.06 -18.51 41.68
N GLU A 1118 -6.53 -18.86 42.86
CA GLU A 1118 -5.63 -20.00 43.06
C GLU A 1118 -6.29 -21.33 42.68
N GLU A 1119 -7.59 -21.49 42.93
CA GLU A 1119 -8.41 -22.64 42.54
C GLU A 1119 -8.61 -22.79 41.01
N ARG A 1120 -8.34 -21.74 40.23
CA ARG A 1120 -8.48 -21.76 38.76
C ARG A 1120 -7.27 -22.38 38.07
N VAL A 1121 -7.43 -22.92 36.87
CA VAL A 1121 -6.29 -23.38 36.06
C VAL A 1121 -5.49 -22.20 35.50
N ALA A 1122 -4.20 -22.40 35.16
CA ALA A 1122 -3.42 -21.37 34.47
C ALA A 1122 -3.98 -21.12 33.05
N GLY A 1123 -4.14 -19.85 32.69
CA GLY A 1123 -4.76 -19.46 31.41
C GLY A 1123 -5.56 -18.16 31.47
N SER A 1124 -6.45 -17.97 30.50
CA SER A 1124 -7.32 -16.79 30.37
C SER A 1124 -8.54 -16.90 31.29
N HIS A 1125 -8.84 -15.85 32.04
CA HIS A 1125 -10.02 -15.76 32.91
C HIS A 1125 -10.68 -14.39 32.80
N ILE A 1126 -11.93 -14.29 33.25
CA ILE A 1126 -12.69 -13.03 33.28
C ILE A 1126 -12.99 -12.69 34.73
N VAL A 1127 -12.79 -11.41 35.08
CA VAL A 1127 -13.07 -10.90 36.42
C VAL A 1127 -14.15 -9.83 36.33
N HIS A 1128 -15.18 -9.97 37.16
CA HIS A 1128 -16.20 -8.96 37.39
C HIS A 1128 -15.85 -8.17 38.64
N PHE A 1129 -15.87 -6.85 38.53
CA PHE A 1129 -15.68 -5.90 39.62
C PHE A 1129 -17.00 -5.13 39.80
N PRO A 1130 -17.70 -5.33 40.92
CA PRO A 1130 -18.99 -4.69 41.16
C PRO A 1130 -18.83 -3.19 41.43
N ARG A 1131 -19.81 -2.39 41.00
CA ARG A 1131 -19.88 -0.96 41.32
C ARG A 1131 -19.77 -0.72 42.82
N GLY A 1132 -19.03 0.31 43.20
CA GLY A 1132 -18.75 0.62 44.60
C GLY A 1132 -17.87 1.85 44.76
N THR A 1133 -17.96 2.50 45.91
CA THR A 1133 -17.08 3.63 46.27
C THR A 1133 -16.34 3.28 47.55
N THR A 1134 -15.02 3.41 47.53
CA THR A 1134 -14.14 3.28 48.69
C THR A 1134 -13.49 4.64 48.98
N GLU A 1135 -12.76 4.76 50.09
CA GLU A 1135 -12.01 6.00 50.41
C GLU A 1135 -10.99 6.40 49.33
N ILE A 1136 -10.59 5.47 48.46
CA ILE A 1136 -9.45 5.61 47.54
C ILE A 1136 -9.87 5.55 46.07
N ALA A 1137 -11.06 5.03 45.74
CA ALA A 1137 -11.54 4.89 44.37
C ALA A 1137 -13.07 4.82 44.27
N SER A 1138 -13.63 5.31 43.15
CA SER A 1138 -15.06 5.20 42.85
C SER A 1138 -15.28 4.51 41.51
N LEU A 1139 -16.04 3.42 41.53
CA LEU A 1139 -16.49 2.69 40.36
C LEU A 1139 -18.01 2.86 40.23
N THR A 1140 -18.44 3.58 39.19
CA THR A 1140 -19.84 3.99 38.99
C THR A 1140 -20.71 2.92 38.34
N HIS A 1141 -20.10 1.95 37.67
CA HIS A 1141 -20.76 0.83 36.98
C HIS A 1141 -19.91 -0.43 37.11
N ASP A 1142 -20.53 -1.59 37.00
CA ASP A 1142 -19.83 -2.88 37.01
C ASP A 1142 -18.80 -2.93 35.88
N LEU A 1143 -17.64 -3.52 36.16
CA LEU A 1143 -16.53 -3.59 35.23
C LEU A 1143 -16.10 -5.03 35.05
N VAL A 1144 -16.12 -5.50 33.81
CA VAL A 1144 -15.71 -6.87 33.45
C VAL A 1144 -14.43 -6.79 32.64
N LEU A 1145 -13.36 -7.46 33.09
CA LEU A 1145 -12.03 -7.39 32.45
C LEU A 1145 -11.42 -8.77 32.26
N PRO A 1146 -10.68 -8.99 31.15
CA PRO A 1146 -9.93 -10.21 30.96
C PRO A 1146 -8.60 -10.16 31.74
N ILE A 1147 -8.23 -11.27 32.36
CA ILE A 1147 -6.94 -11.48 33.02
C ILE A 1147 -6.24 -12.73 32.46
N TRP A 1148 -4.93 -12.77 32.64
CA TRP A 1148 -4.11 -13.95 32.40
C TRP A 1148 -3.52 -14.44 33.72
N LYS A 1149 -3.77 -15.71 34.05
CA LYS A 1149 -3.21 -16.39 35.20
C LYS A 1149 -2.04 -17.27 34.80
N SER A 1150 -0.89 -17.05 35.44
CA SER A 1150 0.22 -18.00 35.49
C SER A 1150 0.18 -18.82 36.78
N ASN A 1151 1.13 -19.72 36.99
CA ASN A 1151 1.23 -20.49 38.23
C ASN A 1151 1.51 -19.61 39.46
N VAL A 1152 2.10 -18.41 39.27
CA VAL A 1152 2.58 -17.57 40.38
C VAL A 1152 2.15 -16.10 40.27
N SER A 1153 1.55 -15.69 39.15
CA SER A 1153 1.21 -14.29 38.88
C SER A 1153 -0.10 -14.13 38.11
N LEU A 1154 -0.70 -12.95 38.24
CA LEU A 1154 -1.86 -12.48 37.49
C LEU A 1154 -1.51 -11.28 36.65
N THR A 1155 -2.13 -11.12 35.49
CA THR A 1155 -1.88 -9.97 34.61
C THR A 1155 -3.17 -9.49 33.99
N LEU A 1156 -3.40 -8.18 34.03
CA LEU A 1156 -4.55 -7.55 33.39
C LEU A 1156 -4.32 -7.47 31.88
N MET A 1157 -5.26 -7.98 31.08
CA MET A 1157 -5.06 -8.24 29.65
C MET A 1157 -5.68 -7.17 28.74
N ILE A 1158 -5.57 -5.91 29.15
CA ILE A 1158 -5.99 -4.72 28.38
C ILE A 1158 -4.78 -3.92 27.89
N ASP A 1159 -4.97 -3.08 26.87
CA ASP A 1159 -3.90 -2.22 26.33
C ASP A 1159 -3.32 -1.28 27.41
N LYS A 1160 -2.03 -0.91 27.29
CA LYS A 1160 -1.35 -0.01 28.24
C LYS A 1160 -2.08 1.33 28.40
N LYS A 1161 -2.58 1.91 27.32
CA LYS A 1161 -3.34 3.17 27.35
C LYS A 1161 -4.69 2.97 28.03
N ALA A 1162 -5.38 1.87 27.75
CA ALA A 1162 -6.63 1.52 28.43
C ALA A 1162 -6.42 1.28 29.94
N LYS A 1163 -5.24 0.75 30.33
CA LYS A 1163 -4.84 0.55 31.72
C LYS A 1163 -4.53 1.85 32.45
N SER A 1164 -3.72 2.73 31.86
CA SER A 1164 -3.51 4.11 32.34
C SER A 1164 -4.81 4.88 32.40
N ALA A 1165 -5.70 4.65 31.43
CA ALA A 1165 -6.99 5.28 31.41
C ALA A 1165 -7.84 4.80 32.61
N LEU A 1166 -8.04 3.48 32.73
CA LEU A 1166 -8.76 2.90 33.85
C LEU A 1166 -8.21 3.39 35.21
N SER A 1167 -6.89 3.52 35.33
CA SER A 1167 -6.24 4.09 36.51
C SER A 1167 -6.69 5.52 36.84
N LEU A 1168 -6.64 6.43 35.87
CA LEU A 1168 -7.03 7.83 36.07
C LEU A 1168 -8.51 7.96 36.41
N ARG A 1169 -9.38 7.14 35.81
CA ARG A 1169 -10.83 7.14 36.08
C ARG A 1169 -11.15 6.69 37.50
N LEU A 1170 -10.50 5.63 37.98
CA LEU A 1170 -10.83 5.04 39.27
C LEU A 1170 -10.11 5.72 40.44
N PHE A 1171 -8.83 6.05 40.28
CA PHE A 1171 -7.95 6.52 41.36
C PHE A 1171 -7.62 8.02 41.27
N GLY A 1172 -8.12 8.73 40.25
CA GLY A 1172 -7.83 10.16 40.02
C GLY A 1172 -6.38 10.46 39.62
N ALA A 1173 -5.54 9.44 39.48
CA ALA A 1173 -4.13 9.53 39.08
C ALA A 1173 -3.72 8.28 38.29
N ASP A 1174 -2.70 8.41 37.45
CA ASP A 1174 -2.10 7.26 36.78
C ASP A 1174 -1.14 6.55 37.75
N ILE A 1175 -1.63 5.51 38.43
CA ILE A 1175 -0.88 4.68 39.38
C ILE A 1175 -0.16 3.52 38.69
N THR A 1176 -0.27 3.40 37.36
CA THR A 1176 0.43 2.36 36.61
C THR A 1176 1.95 2.56 36.73
N THR A 1177 2.72 1.49 36.50
CA THR A 1177 4.19 1.57 36.47
C THR A 1177 4.67 2.64 35.47
N ALA A 1178 4.04 2.72 34.29
CA ALA A 1178 4.36 3.75 33.28
C ALA A 1178 4.01 5.17 33.76
N GLY A 1179 2.88 5.35 34.45
CA GLY A 1179 2.49 6.64 35.05
C GLY A 1179 3.47 7.11 36.13
N LYS A 1180 3.95 6.18 36.97
CA LYS A 1180 4.96 6.46 38.01
C LYS A 1180 6.32 6.84 37.41
N GLU A 1181 6.77 6.14 36.37
CA GLU A 1181 8.01 6.46 35.65
C GLU A 1181 7.93 7.86 35.00
N ALA A 1182 6.82 8.16 34.31
CA ALA A 1182 6.60 9.47 33.68
C ALA A 1182 6.56 10.61 34.72
N ARG A 1183 5.97 10.35 35.90
CA ARG A 1183 5.94 11.33 37.00
C ARG A 1183 7.34 11.56 37.60
N SER A 1184 8.13 10.51 37.79
CA SER A 1184 9.52 10.61 38.24
C SER A 1184 10.39 11.38 37.25
N GLU A 1185 10.22 11.15 35.95
CA GLU A 1185 10.94 11.88 34.89
C GLU A 1185 10.51 13.35 34.80
N ALA A 1186 9.22 13.65 35.02
CA ALA A 1186 8.71 15.01 35.08
C ALA A 1186 9.23 15.77 36.31
N ILE A 1187 9.32 15.11 37.47
CA ILE A 1187 9.91 15.68 38.70
C ILE A 1187 11.39 15.99 38.47
N LYS A 1188 12.16 15.05 37.91
CA LYS A 1188 13.57 15.28 37.55
C LYS A 1188 13.76 16.46 36.58
N LYS A 1189 12.87 16.62 35.60
CA LYS A 1189 12.89 17.76 34.65
C LYS A 1189 12.50 19.09 35.27
N VAL A 1190 11.71 19.10 36.35
CA VAL A 1190 11.38 20.31 37.11
C VAL A 1190 12.53 20.65 38.06
N GLU A 1191 13.10 19.67 38.76
CA GLU A 1191 14.28 19.83 39.61
C GLU A 1191 15.51 20.30 38.81
N GLN A 1192 15.71 19.80 37.59
CA GLN A 1192 16.75 20.31 36.67
C GLN A 1192 16.51 21.76 36.23
N LYS A 1193 15.25 22.17 36.11
CA LYS A 1193 14.86 23.53 35.72
C LYS A 1193 14.85 24.53 36.86
N GLU A 1194 14.79 24.07 38.10
CA GLU A 1194 14.95 24.89 39.30
C GLU A 1194 16.43 24.96 39.74
N ALA A 1195 17.27 24.04 39.27
CA ALA A 1195 18.72 24.06 39.44
C ALA A 1195 19.48 24.83 38.33
N GLU A 1196 18.85 25.07 37.18
CA GLU A 1196 19.28 25.99 36.10
C GLU A 1196 18.69 27.39 36.31
#